data_AF-A0A6A2ZH09-F1
#
_entry.id   AF-A0A6A2ZH09-F1
#
_cell.length_a   1.000
_cell.length_b   1.000
_cell.length_c   1.000
_cell.angle_alpha   90.00
_cell.angle_beta   90.00
_cell.angle_gamma   90.00
#
_symmetry.space_group_name_H-M   'P 1'
#
loop_
_entity.id
_entity.type
_entity.pdbx_description
1 polymer ?
#
loop_
_entity_poly.entity_id
_entity_poly.type
_entity_poly.pdbx_seq_one_letter_code
_entity_poly.pdbx_strand_id
1 'polypeptide(L)'
;MPFVLLTGGNWIKDKGSDFYVEFSQRFKQVQKDAGDGKGTAKVLLDRIAELESEAQQSFMHRFNIASDLMDQAKNMGELGLAGILVWMRFMATRQLIWNKNYNVKPREISKAQDRLTDLLQSIYNTHPQHRELLRMIMSTVGRGGEGDVGQRIRDEILVIQRKNDCKGGMMEEWHQKLHNNTSPDDVVICQALMDYIKSDFDISVYWKTLNDNGITKERLLSYDRAIHSEPSFRGDQKDGLLRDLGHYMRTLKAVHSGADLESAIANCMGYKAEGQGFMVGVQINPIPGLPSGFPELLRFVLEHIEDRNVEALLEGLLEARQELRPLLFKSSDRLKDLLFLDIALDSTVRTAIERGYEELNNARPEKIMYFISLVLENLALSSDDNEDLVYCLKGWHHSISMCKSQSAHWALYAKSVLDRTRLALASKGEHYQRILQPSADYLGSLLGVDQWAISIFTEEIIRAGSAATLSTLVNRLDPVLRETAHLGSWQVISPVEVVGYVDVVDELLSVQNKSYDRPTILVAKSVKGEEEIPDGAVAVLTPDMPDVLSHVSVRARNCKVCFATCFDLNILADLQAKKGKLLRLKPSSADVVYSEVKEGELADSSSSDLKGDVPSSITLVRKQFGGKYAISAEEFTPEMVGAKSRNISYLKGKVSSWVGIPTSVALPFGVFEKVLADELNKEVDEKLQILKKKLEGDTGALEEIRKTVLQLRAPPQLVQELKTKMQSSGMPWPGDEGEKRWEQAWTAIKKVWASKWNESIFQHQESETRSRLPLYGCPGSGSNQCRLCICYPYY
;
A
#
# COMPACT_ATOMS: atom_id res chain seq x y z
N MET A 1 -26.04 25.72 23.74
CA MET A 1 -26.62 26.97 24.27
C MET A 1 -28.13 26.77 24.41
N PRO A 2 -28.70 26.96 25.61
CA PRO A 2 -30.14 26.99 25.80
C PRO A 2 -30.74 28.31 25.28
N PHE A 3 -31.96 28.27 24.75
CA PHE A 3 -32.72 29.43 24.30
C PHE A 3 -34.24 29.15 24.38
N VAL A 4 -35.05 30.20 24.33
CA VAL A 4 -36.51 30.12 24.26
C VAL A 4 -37.03 31.00 23.14
N LEU A 5 -38.12 30.57 22.50
CA LEU A 5 -38.73 31.29 21.38
C LEU A 5 -39.89 32.15 21.89
N LEU A 6 -39.98 33.40 21.45
CA LEU A 6 -41.08 34.31 21.80
C LEU A 6 -41.90 34.63 20.55
N THR A 7 -43.14 34.17 20.52
CA THR A 7 -44.07 34.41 19.40
C THR A 7 -45.38 34.97 19.95
N GLY A 8 -45.80 36.14 19.45
CA GLY A 8 -47.08 36.75 19.84
C GLY A 8 -47.21 37.07 21.33
N GLY A 9 -46.10 37.30 22.04
CA GLY A 9 -46.07 37.54 23.49
C GLY A 9 -46.01 36.29 24.36
N ASN A 10 -46.09 35.09 23.78
CA ASN A 10 -46.00 33.82 24.52
C ASN A 10 -44.62 33.18 24.37
N TRP A 11 -44.04 32.76 25.50
CA TRP A 11 -42.78 32.00 25.54
C TRP A 11 -43.04 30.53 25.23
N ILE A 12 -42.47 30.05 24.12
CA ILE A 12 -42.55 28.67 23.66
C ILE A 12 -41.34 27.90 24.21
N LYS A 13 -41.61 26.69 24.72
CA LYS A 13 -40.66 25.76 25.35
C LYS A 13 -40.86 24.35 24.78
N ASP A 14 -39.80 23.57 24.67
CA ASP A 14 -39.89 22.15 24.28
C ASP A 14 -40.30 21.31 25.50
N LYS A 15 -41.58 20.88 25.54
CA LYS A 15 -42.15 20.03 26.60
C LYS A 15 -41.86 20.53 28.02
N GLY A 16 -41.84 21.85 28.20
CA GLY A 16 -41.56 22.52 29.48
C GLY A 16 -40.09 22.92 29.71
N SER A 17 -39.18 22.45 28.85
CA SER A 17 -37.75 22.76 28.88
C SER A 17 -37.39 23.87 27.88
N ASP A 18 -36.26 24.54 28.10
CA ASP A 18 -35.70 25.45 27.10
C ASP A 18 -35.19 24.66 25.88
N PHE A 19 -35.20 25.25 24.69
CA PHE A 19 -34.63 24.63 23.49
C PHE A 19 -33.10 24.65 23.59
N TYR A 20 -32.44 23.63 23.04
CA TYR A 20 -30.97 23.56 23.01
C TYR A 20 -30.47 23.56 21.55
N VAL A 21 -29.64 24.54 21.21
CA VAL A 21 -28.72 24.43 20.06
C VAL A 21 -27.40 23.92 20.59
N GLU A 22 -27.04 22.71 20.20
CA GLU A 22 -25.69 22.22 20.40
C GLU A 22 -24.78 22.92 19.38
N PHE A 23 -23.92 23.82 19.88
CA PHE A 23 -22.83 24.33 19.07
C PHE A 23 -21.79 23.23 18.96
N SER A 24 -21.95 22.36 17.98
CA SER A 24 -20.81 21.67 17.40
C SER A 24 -19.92 22.75 16.77
N GLN A 25 -19.02 23.29 17.58
CA GLN A 25 -17.67 23.46 17.07
C GLN A 25 -17.30 22.09 16.51
N ARG A 26 -17.35 21.95 15.19
CA ARG A 26 -16.33 21.18 14.51
C ARG A 26 -15.04 21.79 15.03
N PHE A 27 -14.47 21.18 16.07
CA PHE A 27 -13.05 21.25 16.29
C PHE A 27 -12.47 21.03 14.91
N LYS A 28 -11.74 22.01 14.37
CA LYS A 28 -10.76 21.69 13.35
C LYS A 28 -10.03 20.49 13.94
N GLN A 29 -10.10 19.32 13.29
CA GLN A 29 -9.32 18.17 13.71
C GLN A 29 -7.94 18.74 14.01
N VAL A 30 -7.49 18.59 15.25
CA VAL A 30 -6.18 19.10 15.67
C VAL A 30 -5.24 18.57 14.61
N GLN A 31 -4.66 19.47 13.79
CA GLN A 31 -3.79 19.04 12.69
C GLN A 31 -2.71 18.23 13.37
N LYS A 32 -2.78 16.90 13.20
CA LYS A 32 -1.72 16.01 13.64
C LYS A 32 -0.49 16.57 12.96
N ASP A 33 0.55 16.81 13.76
CA ASP A 33 1.83 17.24 13.22
C ASP A 33 2.20 16.24 12.12
N ALA A 34 2.31 16.72 10.87
CA ALA A 34 2.33 15.86 9.68
C ALA A 34 3.60 15.00 9.59
N GLY A 35 4.48 15.13 10.59
CA GLY A 35 5.81 14.57 10.61
C GLY A 35 6.79 15.45 9.85
N ASP A 36 8.04 15.00 9.78
CA ASP A 36 9.10 15.71 9.06
C ASP A 36 8.96 15.65 7.52
N GLY A 37 8.04 14.83 6.99
CA GLY A 37 7.85 14.57 5.56
C GLY A 37 8.92 13.63 4.98
N LYS A 38 9.60 12.85 5.83
CA LYS A 38 10.68 11.95 5.40
C LYS A 38 10.16 10.76 4.60
N GLY A 39 10.80 10.52 3.45
CA GLY A 39 10.40 9.45 2.53
C GLY A 39 9.35 9.87 1.50
N THR A 40 8.99 11.16 1.43
CA THR A 40 8.05 11.70 0.43
C THR A 40 8.72 12.75 -0.46
N ALA A 41 8.04 13.14 -1.53
CA ALA A 41 8.35 14.34 -2.30
C ALA A 41 7.86 15.62 -1.58
N LYS A 42 8.29 15.84 -0.33
CA LYS A 42 7.74 16.86 0.60
C LYS A 42 7.45 18.22 -0.05
N VAL A 43 8.40 18.80 -0.77
CA VAL A 43 8.28 20.12 -1.41
C VAL A 43 7.13 20.18 -2.44
N LEU A 44 6.85 19.06 -3.13
CA LEU A 44 5.69 18.95 -4.00
C LEU A 44 4.39 18.80 -3.19
N LEU A 45 4.39 17.99 -2.14
CA LEU A 45 3.21 17.76 -1.29
C LEU A 45 2.78 19.03 -0.54
N ASP A 46 3.73 19.80 -0.01
CA ASP A 46 3.49 21.12 0.60
C ASP A 46 2.83 22.05 -0.44
N ARG A 47 3.35 22.07 -1.67
CA ARG A 47 2.80 22.90 -2.76
C ARG A 47 1.41 22.46 -3.22
N ILE A 48 1.13 21.16 -3.23
CA ILE A 48 -0.23 20.62 -3.46
C ILE A 48 -1.17 21.10 -2.35
N ALA A 49 -0.75 21.04 -1.08
CA ALA A 49 -1.57 21.46 0.05
C ALA A 49 -1.89 22.97 0.04
N GLU A 50 -0.93 23.82 -0.34
CA GLU A 50 -1.18 25.26 -0.57
C GLU A 50 -2.25 25.49 -1.65
N LEU A 51 -2.16 24.77 -2.76
CA LEU A 51 -3.00 24.96 -3.95
C LEU A 51 -4.35 24.21 -3.89
N GLU A 52 -4.56 23.27 -2.96
CA GLU A 52 -5.85 22.59 -2.78
C GLU A 52 -7.00 23.59 -2.52
N SER A 53 -6.69 24.73 -1.90
CA SER A 53 -7.65 25.80 -1.65
C SER A 53 -8.26 26.40 -2.93
N GLU A 54 -7.51 26.36 -4.04
CA GLU A 54 -7.93 26.71 -5.40
C GLU A 54 -8.45 25.49 -6.16
N ALA A 55 -7.79 24.33 -6.04
CA ALA A 55 -8.19 23.09 -6.70
C ALA A 55 -9.60 22.60 -6.32
N GLN A 56 -10.04 22.84 -5.07
CA GLN A 56 -11.40 22.53 -4.62
C GLN A 56 -12.49 23.36 -5.32
N GLN A 57 -12.15 24.44 -6.04
CA GLN A 57 -13.14 25.25 -6.75
C GLN A 57 -13.84 24.42 -7.82
N SER A 58 -13.10 23.65 -8.63
CA SER A 58 -13.67 22.69 -9.59
C SER A 58 -12.60 21.71 -10.12
N PHE A 59 -13.03 20.58 -10.68
CA PHE A 59 -12.14 19.64 -11.37
C PHE A 59 -11.24 20.29 -12.43
N MET A 60 -11.71 21.30 -13.14
CA MET A 60 -10.92 22.04 -14.14
C MET A 60 -9.70 22.72 -13.50
N HIS A 61 -9.87 23.36 -12.33
CA HIS A 61 -8.74 23.95 -11.60
C HIS A 61 -7.80 22.84 -11.11
N ARG A 62 -8.33 21.79 -10.48
CA ARG A 62 -7.54 20.66 -9.97
C ARG A 62 -6.68 19.99 -11.05
N PHE A 63 -7.23 19.71 -12.23
CA PHE A 63 -6.48 19.07 -13.32
C PHE A 63 -5.48 20.02 -14.00
N ASN A 64 -5.76 21.32 -14.06
CA ASN A 64 -4.76 22.31 -14.51
C ASN A 64 -3.61 22.45 -13.52
N ILE A 65 -3.89 22.56 -12.22
CA ILE A 65 -2.85 22.59 -11.18
C ILE A 65 -2.02 21.30 -11.20
N ALA A 66 -2.67 20.13 -11.34
CA ALA A 66 -1.95 18.86 -11.51
C ALA A 66 -1.05 18.89 -12.74
N SER A 67 -1.53 19.41 -13.88
CA SER A 67 -0.73 19.59 -15.10
C SER A 67 0.48 20.49 -14.89
N ASP A 68 0.30 21.62 -14.19
CA ASP A 68 1.37 22.58 -13.90
C ASP A 68 2.43 22.00 -12.95
N LEU A 69 2.03 21.06 -12.08
CA LEU A 69 2.92 20.35 -11.16
C LEU A 69 3.58 19.09 -11.76
N MET A 70 3.14 18.59 -12.93
CA MET A 70 3.63 17.32 -13.49
C MET A 70 5.15 17.33 -13.79
N ASP A 71 5.71 18.43 -14.28
CA ASP A 71 7.16 18.51 -14.53
C ASP A 71 7.96 18.49 -13.22
N GLN A 72 7.46 19.12 -12.15
CA GLN A 72 8.07 19.03 -10.82
C GLN A 72 7.98 17.59 -10.28
N ALA A 73 6.82 16.94 -10.40
CA ALA A 73 6.62 15.56 -10.00
C ALA A 73 7.55 14.59 -10.74
N LYS A 74 7.66 14.72 -12.06
CA LYS A 74 8.60 13.96 -12.92
C LYS A 74 10.04 14.13 -12.46
N ASN A 75 10.47 15.36 -12.21
CA ASN A 75 11.85 15.66 -11.78
C ASN A 75 12.16 15.15 -10.36
N MET A 76 11.15 14.86 -9.54
CA MET A 76 11.28 14.21 -8.23
C MET A 76 11.17 12.66 -8.31
N GLY A 77 10.99 12.10 -9.51
CA GLY A 77 10.95 10.66 -9.76
C GLY A 77 9.75 9.95 -9.13
N GLU A 78 9.97 8.71 -8.71
CA GLU A 78 8.95 7.80 -8.16
C GLU A 78 8.10 8.45 -7.05
N LEU A 79 8.75 9.10 -6.07
CA LEU A 79 8.05 9.75 -4.95
C LEU A 79 7.23 10.99 -5.37
N GLY A 80 7.64 11.68 -6.44
CA GLY A 80 6.89 12.80 -6.99
C GLY A 80 5.60 12.34 -7.68
N LEU A 81 5.70 11.29 -8.50
CA LEU A 81 4.54 10.67 -9.15
C LEU A 81 3.61 9.99 -8.14
N ALA A 82 4.16 9.33 -7.11
CA ALA A 82 3.39 8.82 -5.98
C ALA A 82 2.57 9.93 -5.27
N GLY A 83 3.15 11.12 -5.09
CA GLY A 83 2.44 12.28 -4.54
C GLY A 83 1.23 12.73 -5.39
N ILE A 84 1.39 12.79 -6.71
CA ILE A 84 0.29 13.09 -7.65
C ILE A 84 -0.78 11.98 -7.60
N LEU A 85 -0.37 10.71 -7.58
CA LEU A 85 -1.27 9.57 -7.47
C LEU A 85 -2.11 9.63 -6.18
N VAL A 86 -1.48 9.89 -5.03
CA VAL A 86 -2.16 10.06 -3.75
C VAL A 86 -3.20 11.18 -3.82
N TRP A 87 -2.82 12.34 -4.36
CA TRP A 87 -3.73 13.49 -4.47
C TRP A 87 -4.93 13.22 -5.40
N MET A 88 -4.69 12.65 -6.59
CA MET A 88 -5.77 12.29 -7.52
C MET A 88 -6.63 11.15 -6.98
N ARG A 89 -6.06 10.20 -6.23
CA ARG A 89 -6.82 9.11 -5.60
C ARG A 89 -7.73 9.62 -4.49
N PHE A 90 -7.25 10.51 -3.61
CA PHE A 90 -8.11 11.17 -2.60
C PHE A 90 -9.27 11.95 -3.24
N MET A 91 -9.03 12.60 -4.39
CA MET A 91 -10.11 13.17 -5.18
C MET A 91 -11.08 12.08 -5.68
N ALA A 92 -10.59 11.02 -6.33
CA ALA A 92 -11.42 9.98 -6.92
C ALA A 92 -12.26 9.22 -5.87
N THR A 93 -11.75 9.04 -4.65
CA THR A 93 -12.43 8.37 -3.53
C THR A 93 -13.27 9.31 -2.66
N ARG A 94 -13.67 10.48 -3.18
CA ARG A 94 -14.50 11.51 -2.52
C ARG A 94 -13.95 12.09 -1.22
N GLN A 95 -12.66 11.91 -0.92
CA GLN A 95 -12.01 12.46 0.27
C GLN A 95 -11.72 13.97 0.16
N LEU A 96 -11.70 14.50 -1.06
CA LEU A 96 -11.49 15.93 -1.33
C LEU A 96 -12.72 16.57 -1.97
N ILE A 97 -12.89 17.87 -1.75
CA ILE A 97 -14.00 18.66 -2.27
C ILE A 97 -13.84 18.82 -3.79
N TRP A 98 -14.81 18.31 -4.56
CA TRP A 98 -14.80 18.34 -6.02
C TRP A 98 -15.16 19.71 -6.62
N ASN A 99 -15.99 20.48 -5.93
CA ASN A 99 -16.41 21.81 -6.33
C ASN A 99 -16.83 22.64 -5.11
N LYS A 100 -16.67 23.96 -5.21
CA LYS A 100 -17.06 24.91 -4.17
C LYS A 100 -17.44 26.26 -4.78
N ASN A 101 -18.74 26.50 -4.97
CA ASN A 101 -19.28 27.78 -5.45
C ASN A 101 -18.68 28.25 -6.80
N TYR A 102 -18.30 27.34 -7.70
CA TYR A 102 -17.72 27.70 -8.99
C TYR A 102 -18.42 26.93 -10.13
N ASN A 103 -19.02 27.65 -11.07
CA ASN A 103 -19.63 27.09 -12.27
C ASN A 103 -18.56 26.86 -13.34
N VAL A 104 -18.33 25.62 -13.76
CA VAL A 104 -17.43 25.31 -14.87
C VAL A 104 -18.12 24.47 -15.93
N LYS A 105 -17.84 24.74 -17.21
CA LYS A 105 -18.49 23.96 -18.28
C LYS A 105 -17.84 22.57 -18.39
N PRO A 106 -18.61 21.50 -18.62
CA PRO A 106 -18.07 20.16 -18.84
C PRO A 106 -16.95 20.10 -19.90
N ARG A 107 -17.04 20.90 -20.98
CA ARG A 107 -15.99 21.04 -22.00
C ARG A 107 -14.66 21.60 -21.44
N GLU A 108 -14.72 22.45 -20.41
CA GLU A 108 -13.55 23.05 -19.76
C GLU A 108 -12.90 22.03 -18.80
N ILE A 109 -13.69 21.17 -18.16
CA ILE A 109 -13.18 19.98 -17.45
C ILE A 109 -12.51 19.01 -18.44
N SER A 110 -13.19 18.66 -19.54
CA SER A 110 -12.69 17.76 -20.60
C SER A 110 -11.35 18.24 -21.17
N LYS A 111 -11.20 19.56 -21.39
CA LYS A 111 -9.94 20.16 -21.86
C LYS A 111 -8.82 20.12 -20.81
N ALA A 112 -9.15 20.31 -19.53
CA ALA A 112 -8.16 20.22 -18.45
C ALA A 112 -7.69 18.77 -18.20
N GLN A 113 -8.61 17.80 -18.34
CA GLN A 113 -8.27 16.37 -18.37
C GLN A 113 -7.36 16.04 -19.56
N ASP A 114 -7.70 16.50 -20.78
CA ASP A 114 -6.91 16.22 -22.00
C ASP A 114 -5.46 16.74 -21.87
N ARG A 115 -5.30 17.95 -21.34
CA ARG A 115 -3.99 18.54 -21.02
C ARG A 115 -3.19 17.67 -20.05
N LEU A 116 -3.83 17.17 -18.99
CA LEU A 116 -3.17 16.32 -17.99
C LEU A 116 -2.81 14.95 -18.57
N THR A 117 -3.71 14.32 -19.33
CA THR A 117 -3.47 13.01 -19.94
C THR A 117 -2.45 13.06 -21.07
N ASP A 118 -2.35 14.18 -21.80
CA ASP A 118 -1.28 14.46 -22.77
C ASP A 118 0.10 14.56 -22.13
N LEU A 119 0.21 15.21 -20.96
CA LEU A 119 1.45 15.21 -20.19
C LEU A 119 1.79 13.81 -19.67
N LEU A 120 0.80 13.05 -19.17
CA LEU A 120 1.01 11.70 -18.66
C LEU A 120 1.48 10.73 -19.76
N GLN A 121 0.92 10.75 -20.98
CA GLN A 121 1.42 9.92 -22.08
C GLN A 121 2.84 10.30 -22.52
N SER A 122 3.18 11.60 -22.48
CA SER A 122 4.53 12.09 -22.80
C SER A 122 5.57 11.58 -21.78
N ILE A 123 5.23 11.60 -20.50
CA ILE A 123 6.08 11.04 -19.44
C ILE A 123 6.16 9.51 -19.58
N TYR A 124 5.06 8.81 -19.88
CA TYR A 124 5.02 7.35 -20.07
C TYR A 124 5.95 6.87 -21.21
N ASN A 125 6.02 7.63 -22.30
CA ASN A 125 6.90 7.36 -23.43
C ASN A 125 8.38 7.62 -23.09
N THR A 126 8.67 8.65 -22.27
CA THR A 126 10.04 9.11 -21.97
C THR A 126 10.67 8.51 -20.70
N HIS A 127 9.86 7.98 -19.77
CA HIS A 127 10.32 7.44 -18.47
C HIS A 127 9.76 6.01 -18.24
N PRO A 128 10.32 4.99 -18.92
CA PRO A 128 9.80 3.61 -18.86
C PRO A 128 9.70 3.01 -17.45
N GLN A 129 10.52 3.47 -16.51
CA GLN A 129 10.61 2.99 -15.12
C GLN A 129 9.50 3.52 -14.19
N HIS A 130 8.53 4.27 -14.72
CA HIS A 130 7.41 4.86 -13.96
C HIS A 130 6.04 4.60 -14.63
N ARG A 131 5.98 3.69 -15.60
CA ARG A 131 4.78 3.44 -16.42
C ARG A 131 3.63 2.88 -15.59
N GLU A 132 3.92 2.06 -14.59
CA GLU A 132 2.94 1.53 -13.65
C GLU A 132 2.26 2.64 -12.85
N LEU A 133 3.04 3.53 -12.20
CA LEU A 133 2.50 4.70 -11.49
C LEU A 133 1.73 5.64 -12.42
N LEU A 134 2.20 5.86 -13.66
CA LEU A 134 1.50 6.71 -14.63
C LEU A 134 0.17 6.11 -15.06
N ARG A 135 0.09 4.78 -15.28
CA ARG A 135 -1.19 4.07 -15.52
C ARG A 135 -2.13 4.21 -14.32
N MET A 136 -1.62 4.14 -13.09
CA MET A 136 -2.40 4.34 -11.88
C MET A 136 -2.90 5.79 -11.71
N ILE A 137 -2.12 6.80 -12.11
CA ILE A 137 -2.61 8.19 -12.14
C ILE A 137 -3.71 8.32 -13.21
N MET A 138 -3.47 7.80 -14.42
CA MET A 138 -4.44 7.83 -15.51
C MET A 138 -5.77 7.14 -15.15
N SER A 139 -5.77 6.04 -14.39
CA SER A 139 -7.01 5.38 -13.96
C SER A 139 -7.85 6.18 -12.96
N THR A 140 -7.27 7.21 -12.31
CA THR A 140 -8.00 8.13 -11.41
C THR A 140 -8.57 9.36 -12.11
N VAL A 141 -8.32 9.55 -13.41
CA VAL A 141 -8.81 10.69 -14.19
C VAL A 141 -9.55 10.22 -15.45
N GLY A 142 -10.52 11.01 -15.91
CA GLY A 142 -11.14 10.78 -17.21
C GLY A 142 -10.16 11.06 -18.35
N ARG A 143 -10.39 10.45 -19.52
CA ARG A 143 -9.55 10.65 -20.73
C ARG A 143 -9.36 12.12 -21.06
N GLY A 144 -10.43 12.91 -20.94
CA GLY A 144 -10.54 14.23 -21.54
C GLY A 144 -10.67 14.15 -23.07
N GLY A 145 -10.65 15.32 -23.69
CA GLY A 145 -10.64 15.46 -25.15
C GLY A 145 -10.93 16.89 -25.60
N GLU A 146 -10.37 17.25 -26.75
CA GLU A 146 -10.73 18.46 -27.49
C GLU A 146 -12.17 18.40 -28.02
N GLY A 147 -12.87 19.56 -27.98
CA GLY A 147 -14.18 19.73 -28.59
C GLY A 147 -15.38 19.43 -27.68
N ASP A 148 -16.53 19.15 -28.31
CA ASP A 148 -17.85 19.19 -27.68
C ASP A 148 -18.26 17.90 -26.94
N VAL A 149 -17.34 16.94 -26.72
CA VAL A 149 -17.65 15.70 -25.98
C VAL A 149 -18.18 15.99 -24.57
N GLY A 150 -17.55 16.93 -23.86
CA GLY A 150 -18.09 17.42 -22.58
C GLY A 150 -19.41 18.18 -22.76
N GLN A 151 -19.56 18.96 -23.83
CA GLN A 151 -20.79 19.73 -24.09
C GLN A 151 -22.00 18.82 -24.37
N ARG A 152 -21.82 17.64 -24.97
CA ARG A 152 -22.87 16.62 -25.15
C ARG A 152 -23.55 16.23 -23.84
N ILE A 153 -22.85 16.26 -22.69
CA ILE A 153 -23.48 16.04 -21.38
C ILE A 153 -24.65 17.00 -21.14
N ARG A 154 -24.53 18.28 -21.54
CA ARG A 154 -25.60 19.28 -21.39
C ARG A 154 -26.66 19.17 -22.49
N ASP A 155 -26.24 18.88 -23.71
CA ASP A 155 -27.14 18.88 -24.85
C ASP A 155 -28.05 17.63 -24.85
N GLU A 156 -27.50 16.47 -24.51
CA GLU A 156 -28.24 15.20 -24.49
C GLU A 156 -29.30 15.17 -23.40
N ILE A 157 -29.02 15.63 -22.17
CA ILE A 157 -30.04 15.67 -21.11
C ILE A 157 -31.23 16.57 -21.49
N LEU A 158 -30.97 17.67 -22.20
CA LEU A 158 -32.00 18.54 -22.77
C LEU A 158 -32.77 17.91 -23.95
N VAL A 159 -32.18 16.96 -24.68
CA VAL A 159 -32.89 16.16 -25.70
C VAL A 159 -33.73 15.09 -25.02
N ILE A 160 -33.20 14.38 -24.03
CA ILE A 160 -33.89 13.33 -23.26
C ILE A 160 -35.17 13.88 -22.62
N GLN A 161 -35.06 15.01 -21.89
CA GLN A 161 -36.19 15.68 -21.25
C GLN A 161 -37.32 16.03 -22.22
N ARG A 162 -36.98 16.54 -23.41
CA ARG A 162 -37.97 16.93 -24.44
C ARG A 162 -38.57 15.73 -25.15
N LYS A 163 -37.74 14.77 -25.53
CA LYS A 163 -38.12 13.58 -26.31
C LYS A 163 -39.00 12.61 -25.51
N ASN A 164 -38.79 12.54 -24.21
CA ASN A 164 -39.53 11.66 -23.29
C ASN A 164 -40.54 12.42 -22.42
N ASP A 165 -40.74 13.73 -22.62
CA ASP A 165 -41.71 14.55 -21.87
C ASP A 165 -41.53 14.47 -20.34
N CYS A 166 -40.28 14.40 -19.88
CA CYS A 166 -39.92 14.21 -18.47
C CYS A 166 -39.24 15.44 -17.85
N LYS A 167 -39.54 16.64 -18.38
CA LYS A 167 -39.01 17.90 -17.85
C LYS A 167 -39.69 18.29 -16.53
N GLY A 168 -38.89 18.70 -15.54
CA GLY A 168 -39.36 19.12 -14.22
C GLY A 168 -38.85 18.22 -13.11
N GLY A 169 -39.16 18.59 -11.85
CA GLY A 169 -38.73 17.85 -10.65
C GLY A 169 -37.24 17.48 -10.69
N MET A 170 -36.95 16.23 -10.35
CA MET A 170 -35.60 15.67 -10.30
C MET A 170 -34.82 15.86 -11.61
N MET A 171 -35.46 15.68 -12.77
CA MET A 171 -34.78 15.76 -14.06
C MET A 171 -34.32 17.18 -14.38
N GLU A 172 -35.10 18.21 -14.03
CA GLU A 172 -34.66 19.61 -14.21
C GLU A 172 -33.58 19.97 -13.19
N GLU A 173 -33.73 19.58 -11.92
CA GLU A 173 -32.72 19.81 -10.88
C GLU A 173 -31.37 19.17 -11.26
N TRP A 174 -31.38 17.92 -11.74
CA TRP A 174 -30.19 17.23 -12.22
C TRP A 174 -29.59 17.89 -13.46
N HIS A 175 -30.41 18.35 -14.41
CA HIS A 175 -29.94 19.16 -15.54
C HIS A 175 -29.27 20.47 -15.08
N GLN A 176 -29.83 21.19 -14.11
CA GLN A 176 -29.19 22.39 -13.54
C GLN A 176 -27.88 22.06 -12.82
N LYS A 177 -27.81 20.91 -12.14
CA LYS A 177 -26.58 20.37 -11.55
C LYS A 177 -25.53 20.09 -12.63
N LEU A 178 -25.84 19.32 -13.67
CA LEU A 178 -24.97 19.01 -14.81
C LEU A 178 -24.52 20.28 -15.55
N HIS A 179 -25.41 21.27 -15.67
CA HIS A 179 -25.10 22.55 -16.26
C HIS A 179 -24.22 23.42 -15.36
N ASN A 180 -24.25 23.28 -14.04
CA ASN A 180 -23.32 24.00 -13.16
C ASN A 180 -21.97 23.28 -13.03
N ASN A 181 -22.00 21.99 -12.69
CA ASN A 181 -20.86 21.12 -12.44
C ASN A 181 -21.22 19.64 -12.64
N THR A 182 -20.72 19.04 -13.72
CA THR A 182 -20.78 17.58 -13.88
C THR A 182 -19.67 16.87 -13.09
N SER A 183 -19.94 15.67 -12.58
CA SER A 183 -19.04 14.88 -11.73
C SER A 183 -19.29 13.38 -11.88
N PRO A 184 -18.38 12.50 -11.41
CA PRO A 184 -18.59 11.05 -11.44
C PRO A 184 -19.90 10.57 -10.78
N ASP A 185 -20.41 11.30 -9.78
CA ASP A 185 -21.72 11.04 -9.16
C ASP A 185 -22.88 11.06 -10.20
N ASP A 186 -22.76 11.76 -11.33
CA ASP A 186 -23.78 11.77 -12.39
C ASP A 186 -23.94 10.40 -13.09
N VAL A 187 -22.86 9.61 -13.18
CA VAL A 187 -22.91 8.24 -13.72
C VAL A 187 -23.81 7.37 -12.84
N VAL A 188 -23.63 7.47 -11.52
CA VAL A 188 -24.42 6.73 -10.52
C VAL A 188 -25.87 7.22 -10.48
N ILE A 189 -26.10 8.54 -10.57
CA ILE A 189 -27.46 9.11 -10.66
C ILE A 189 -28.18 8.58 -11.91
N CYS A 190 -27.51 8.53 -13.06
CA CYS A 190 -28.06 7.95 -14.28
C CYS A 190 -28.38 6.45 -14.11
N GLN A 191 -27.51 5.69 -13.43
CA GLN A 191 -27.71 4.26 -13.17
C GLN A 191 -28.94 4.04 -12.27
N ALA A 192 -29.05 4.79 -11.16
CA ALA A 192 -30.19 4.70 -10.25
C ALA A 192 -31.51 5.03 -10.96
N LEU A 193 -31.52 6.00 -11.88
CA LEU A 193 -32.70 6.27 -12.73
C LEU A 193 -33.02 5.08 -13.66
N MET A 194 -32.02 4.46 -14.29
CA MET A 194 -32.24 3.28 -15.13
C MET A 194 -32.76 2.09 -14.33
N ASP A 195 -32.23 1.84 -13.12
CA ASP A 195 -32.66 0.74 -12.25
C ASP A 195 -34.08 0.98 -11.70
N TYR A 196 -34.40 2.22 -11.31
CA TYR A 196 -35.75 2.66 -10.98
C TYR A 196 -36.75 2.37 -12.10
N ILE A 197 -36.40 2.73 -13.35
CA ILE A 197 -37.29 2.49 -14.50
C ILE A 197 -37.39 0.99 -14.83
N LYS A 198 -36.30 0.21 -14.69
CA LYS A 198 -36.31 -1.25 -14.89
C LYS A 198 -37.19 -1.97 -13.86
N SER A 199 -37.18 -1.51 -12.60
CA SER A 199 -37.94 -2.07 -11.48
C SER A 199 -39.39 -1.57 -11.38
N ASP A 200 -40.00 -1.18 -12.51
CA ASP A 200 -41.37 -0.68 -12.59
C ASP A 200 -41.65 0.52 -11.66
N PHE A 201 -40.66 1.42 -11.55
CA PHE A 201 -40.69 2.65 -10.76
C PHE A 201 -40.70 2.43 -9.23
N ASP A 202 -40.00 1.39 -8.75
CA ASP A 202 -39.76 1.19 -7.32
C ASP A 202 -38.70 2.17 -6.78
N ILE A 203 -39.17 3.18 -6.03
CA ILE A 203 -38.31 4.20 -5.40
C ILE A 203 -37.32 3.62 -4.39
N SER A 204 -37.58 2.42 -3.82
CA SER A 204 -36.63 1.75 -2.94
C SER A 204 -35.39 1.28 -3.69
N VAL A 205 -35.54 0.87 -4.95
CA VAL A 205 -34.41 0.50 -5.84
C VAL A 205 -33.59 1.73 -6.20
N TYR A 206 -34.22 2.87 -6.50
CA TYR A 206 -33.54 4.15 -6.74
C TYR A 206 -32.62 4.52 -5.56
N TRP A 207 -33.18 4.57 -4.35
CA TRP A 207 -32.41 4.90 -3.15
C TRP A 207 -31.38 3.84 -2.78
N LYS A 208 -31.65 2.56 -3.06
CA LYS A 208 -30.66 1.49 -2.87
C LYS A 208 -29.46 1.70 -3.79
N THR A 209 -29.65 1.82 -5.11
CA THR A 209 -28.54 2.03 -6.06
C THR A 209 -27.71 3.27 -5.71
N LEU A 210 -28.34 4.37 -5.26
CA LEU A 210 -27.62 5.56 -4.80
C LEU A 210 -26.80 5.31 -3.51
N ASN A 211 -27.42 4.73 -2.47
CA ASN A 211 -26.76 4.52 -1.17
C ASN A 211 -25.65 3.47 -1.25
N ASP A 212 -25.84 2.38 -1.99
CA ASP A 212 -24.83 1.33 -2.24
C ASP A 212 -23.59 1.91 -2.96
N ASN A 213 -23.75 3.04 -3.65
CA ASN A 213 -22.66 3.80 -4.31
C ASN A 213 -22.22 5.06 -3.54
N GLY A 214 -22.64 5.22 -2.28
CA GLY A 214 -22.23 6.32 -1.40
C GLY A 214 -22.85 7.69 -1.69
N ILE A 215 -23.98 7.74 -2.41
CA ILE A 215 -24.74 8.98 -2.66
C ILE A 215 -25.98 9.00 -1.76
N THR A 216 -25.87 9.62 -0.59
CA THR A 216 -27.01 9.81 0.32
C THR A 216 -27.90 10.98 -0.11
N LYS A 217 -29.04 11.15 0.55
CA LYS A 217 -29.92 12.32 0.35
C LYS A 217 -29.21 13.63 0.71
N GLU A 218 -28.40 13.63 1.77
CA GLU A 218 -27.56 14.77 2.18
C GLU A 218 -26.52 15.10 1.11
N ARG A 219 -25.96 14.08 0.43
CA ARG A 219 -25.04 14.28 -0.70
C ARG A 219 -25.75 14.97 -1.88
N LEU A 220 -26.95 14.54 -2.27
CA LEU A 220 -27.75 15.18 -3.32
C LEU A 220 -28.09 16.65 -2.99
N LEU A 221 -28.33 16.95 -1.72
CA LEU A 221 -28.60 18.30 -1.21
C LEU A 221 -27.33 19.16 -1.03
N SER A 222 -26.15 18.55 -1.02
CA SER A 222 -24.87 19.25 -0.80
C SER A 222 -24.27 19.91 -2.05
N TYR A 223 -24.78 19.61 -3.24
CA TYR A 223 -24.31 20.22 -4.48
C TYR A 223 -24.69 21.71 -4.56
N ASP A 224 -23.83 22.55 -5.15
CA ASP A 224 -24.11 23.96 -5.52
C ASP A 224 -25.50 24.17 -6.18
N ARG A 225 -25.94 23.16 -6.93
CA ARG A 225 -27.30 23.00 -7.45
C ARG A 225 -27.83 21.68 -6.92
N ALA A 226 -28.47 21.73 -5.77
CA ALA A 226 -29.02 20.59 -5.08
C ALA A 226 -30.12 19.88 -5.89
N ILE A 227 -30.20 18.56 -5.71
CA ILE A 227 -31.32 17.73 -6.18
C ILE A 227 -32.18 17.44 -4.95
N HIS A 228 -33.41 17.92 -4.96
CA HIS A 228 -34.38 17.87 -3.87
C HIS A 228 -35.49 16.85 -4.11
N SER A 229 -35.89 16.71 -5.37
CA SER A 229 -37.03 15.93 -5.81
C SER A 229 -36.65 14.47 -6.07
N GLU A 230 -37.58 13.56 -5.81
CA GLU A 230 -37.48 12.16 -6.27
C GLU A 230 -37.87 12.04 -7.75
N PRO A 231 -37.38 11.02 -8.48
CA PRO A 231 -37.81 10.76 -9.84
C PRO A 231 -39.30 10.39 -9.89
N SER A 232 -40.02 10.96 -10.86
CA SER A 232 -41.44 10.71 -11.08
C SER A 232 -41.68 10.65 -12.60
N PHE A 233 -41.87 9.42 -13.09
CA PHE A 233 -42.07 9.13 -14.52
C PHE A 233 -43.41 8.40 -14.72
N ARG A 234 -43.90 8.45 -15.95
CA ARG A 234 -45.11 7.73 -16.38
C ARG A 234 -44.76 6.44 -17.10
N GLY A 235 -45.66 5.46 -17.06
CA GLY A 235 -45.48 4.17 -17.73
C GLY A 235 -45.21 4.26 -19.24
N ASP A 236 -45.82 5.23 -19.94
CA ASP A 236 -45.60 5.48 -21.37
C ASP A 236 -44.16 5.93 -21.70
N GLN A 237 -43.41 6.42 -20.72
CA GLN A 237 -42.05 6.93 -20.90
C GLN A 237 -40.98 5.83 -20.76
N LYS A 238 -41.34 4.64 -20.25
CA LYS A 238 -40.40 3.58 -19.82
C LYS A 238 -39.35 3.23 -20.89
N ASP A 239 -39.77 2.76 -22.05
CA ASP A 239 -38.86 2.26 -23.10
C ASP A 239 -38.05 3.40 -23.74
N GLY A 240 -38.65 4.58 -23.87
CA GLY A 240 -37.97 5.77 -24.39
C GLY A 240 -36.85 6.24 -23.46
N LEU A 241 -37.13 6.32 -22.15
CA LEU A 241 -36.15 6.68 -21.13
C LEU A 241 -35.05 5.64 -21.00
N LEU A 242 -35.36 4.33 -20.97
CA LEU A 242 -34.33 3.29 -20.87
C LEU A 242 -33.33 3.34 -22.04
N ARG A 243 -33.83 3.51 -23.27
CA ARG A 243 -32.98 3.70 -24.44
C ARG A 243 -32.15 4.98 -24.32
N ASP A 244 -32.80 6.12 -24.09
CA ASP A 244 -32.15 7.43 -24.21
C ASP A 244 -31.19 7.72 -23.01
N LEU A 245 -31.53 7.29 -21.79
CA LEU A 245 -30.61 7.28 -20.64
C LEU A 245 -29.49 6.25 -20.82
N GLY A 246 -29.74 5.11 -21.46
CA GLY A 246 -28.69 4.14 -21.82
C GLY A 246 -27.68 4.69 -22.84
N HIS A 247 -28.09 5.57 -23.75
CA HIS A 247 -27.16 6.35 -24.56
C HIS A 247 -26.40 7.39 -23.71
N TYR A 248 -27.11 8.11 -22.85
CA TYR A 248 -26.53 9.16 -22.00
C TYR A 248 -25.50 8.66 -21.00
N MET A 249 -25.74 7.48 -20.43
CA MET A 249 -24.80 6.75 -19.57
C MET A 249 -23.43 6.61 -20.21
N ARG A 250 -23.37 6.28 -21.50
CA ARG A 250 -22.11 6.14 -22.25
C ARG A 250 -21.41 7.48 -22.44
N THR A 251 -22.16 8.55 -22.72
CA THR A 251 -21.62 9.93 -22.77
C THR A 251 -21.05 10.37 -21.42
N LEU A 252 -21.73 10.07 -20.30
CA LEU A 252 -21.24 10.39 -18.95
C LEU A 252 -19.97 9.60 -18.60
N LYS A 253 -19.96 8.29 -18.85
CA LYS A 253 -18.80 7.41 -18.63
C LYS A 253 -17.59 7.82 -19.48
N ALA A 254 -17.78 8.17 -20.75
CA ALA A 254 -16.69 8.61 -21.62
C ALA A 254 -15.93 9.86 -21.11
N VAL A 255 -16.56 10.67 -20.25
CA VAL A 255 -15.95 11.88 -19.64
C VAL A 255 -15.45 11.62 -18.21
N HIS A 256 -16.18 10.85 -17.40
CA HIS A 256 -15.88 10.67 -15.96
C HIS A 256 -15.21 9.34 -15.60
N SER A 257 -15.27 8.34 -16.47
CA SER A 257 -14.75 6.99 -16.22
C SER A 257 -13.59 6.68 -17.17
N GLY A 258 -12.36 6.99 -16.74
CA GLY A 258 -11.15 6.71 -17.54
C GLY A 258 -11.00 5.22 -17.93
N ALA A 259 -11.50 4.31 -17.10
CA ALA A 259 -11.42 2.86 -17.33
C ALA A 259 -12.71 2.24 -17.95
N ASP A 260 -13.60 3.02 -18.57
CA ASP A 260 -14.79 2.45 -19.22
C ASP A 260 -14.43 1.75 -20.55
N LEU A 261 -14.67 0.44 -20.61
CA LEU A 261 -14.23 -0.41 -21.70
C LEU A 261 -14.92 -0.12 -23.04
N GLU A 262 -16.24 0.13 -23.04
CA GLU A 262 -16.95 0.47 -24.28
C GLU A 262 -16.43 1.78 -24.86
N SER A 263 -16.27 2.81 -24.02
CA SER A 263 -15.71 4.10 -24.44
C SER A 263 -14.27 3.98 -24.93
N ALA A 264 -13.43 3.20 -24.26
CA ALA A 264 -12.03 3.01 -24.65
C ALA A 264 -11.91 2.25 -25.99
N ILE A 265 -12.67 1.16 -26.17
CA ILE A 265 -12.74 0.43 -27.45
C ILE A 265 -13.25 1.35 -28.56
N ALA A 266 -14.33 2.10 -28.34
CA ALA A 266 -14.88 3.02 -29.33
C ALA A 266 -13.86 4.12 -29.73
N ASN A 267 -13.09 4.65 -28.78
CA ASN A 267 -12.04 5.63 -29.08
C ASN A 267 -10.91 5.04 -29.95
N CYS A 268 -10.51 3.79 -29.72
CA CYS A 268 -9.47 3.12 -30.52
C CYS A 268 -9.98 2.66 -31.90
N MET A 269 -11.19 2.08 -31.94
CA MET A 269 -11.83 1.57 -33.15
C MET A 269 -12.40 2.67 -34.05
N GLY A 270 -12.60 3.88 -33.50
CA GLY A 270 -13.29 4.96 -34.16
C GLY A 270 -14.81 4.78 -34.13
N TYR A 271 -15.53 5.89 -34.07
CA TYR A 271 -16.99 5.91 -34.19
C TYR A 271 -17.47 7.24 -34.78
N LYS A 272 -18.67 7.21 -35.34
CA LYS A 272 -19.41 8.41 -35.77
C LYS A 272 -20.73 8.45 -35.01
N ALA A 273 -20.97 9.54 -34.28
CA ALA A 273 -22.24 9.84 -33.64
C ALA A 273 -22.83 11.10 -34.29
N GLU A 274 -23.98 10.98 -34.95
CA GLU A 274 -24.67 12.13 -35.53
C GLU A 274 -25.44 12.87 -34.43
N GLY A 275 -25.27 14.19 -34.37
CA GLY A 275 -25.96 15.03 -33.39
C GLY A 275 -27.46 15.15 -33.69
N GLN A 276 -28.31 15.00 -32.68
CA GLN A 276 -29.75 15.26 -32.82
C GLN A 276 -30.07 16.72 -32.52
N GLY A 277 -30.71 17.40 -33.48
CA GLY A 277 -31.16 18.78 -33.35
C GLY A 277 -30.00 19.79 -33.30
N PHE A 278 -29.65 20.24 -32.10
CA PHE A 278 -28.63 21.25 -31.82
C PHE A 278 -27.33 20.65 -31.25
N MET A 279 -27.32 19.33 -30.98
CA MET A 279 -26.12 18.61 -30.56
C MET A 279 -25.06 18.64 -31.67
N VAL A 280 -23.79 18.79 -31.29
CA VAL A 280 -22.66 18.63 -32.21
C VAL A 280 -22.39 17.14 -32.45
N GLY A 281 -22.18 16.76 -33.72
CA GLY A 281 -21.80 15.40 -34.09
C GLY A 281 -20.34 15.11 -33.74
N VAL A 282 -20.03 13.85 -33.41
CA VAL A 282 -18.67 13.38 -33.09
C VAL A 282 -18.19 12.42 -34.17
N GLN A 283 -16.98 12.62 -34.66
CA GLN A 283 -16.28 11.68 -35.52
C GLN A 283 -14.88 11.41 -34.95
N ILE A 284 -14.64 10.18 -34.53
CA ILE A 284 -13.32 9.68 -34.15
C ILE A 284 -12.91 8.65 -35.20
N ASN A 285 -11.76 8.85 -35.83
CA ASN A 285 -11.22 7.89 -36.80
C ASN A 285 -10.54 6.72 -36.06
N PRO A 286 -10.52 5.50 -36.63
CA PRO A 286 -9.78 4.38 -36.07
C PRO A 286 -8.29 4.70 -35.91
N ILE A 287 -7.63 4.12 -34.91
CA ILE A 287 -6.17 4.22 -34.77
C ILE A 287 -5.50 3.42 -35.91
N PRO A 288 -4.59 4.02 -36.69
CA PRO A 288 -3.88 3.30 -37.75
C PRO A 288 -2.87 2.29 -37.15
N GLY A 289 -2.73 1.13 -37.80
CA GLY A 289 -1.72 0.14 -37.40
C GLY A 289 -2.11 -0.76 -36.22
N LEU A 290 -3.40 -0.87 -35.88
CA LEU A 290 -3.92 -1.93 -35.01
C LEU A 290 -3.66 -3.32 -35.67
N PRO A 291 -3.43 -4.40 -34.88
CA PRO A 291 -3.20 -5.73 -35.42
C PRO A 291 -4.41 -6.29 -36.19
N SER A 292 -4.15 -7.15 -37.16
CA SER A 292 -5.19 -7.88 -37.89
C SER A 292 -5.92 -8.86 -36.96
N GLY A 293 -7.25 -8.78 -36.87
CA GLY A 293 -8.06 -9.57 -35.92
C GLY A 293 -8.34 -8.84 -34.59
N PHE A 294 -7.60 -7.77 -34.27
CA PHE A 294 -7.83 -6.98 -33.06
C PHE A 294 -9.23 -6.33 -33.01
N PRO A 295 -9.79 -5.79 -34.11
CA PRO A 295 -11.18 -5.31 -34.15
C PRO A 295 -12.23 -6.39 -33.83
N GLU A 296 -12.00 -7.61 -34.29
CA GLU A 296 -12.86 -8.77 -34.06
C GLU A 296 -12.76 -9.23 -32.60
N LEU A 297 -11.55 -9.27 -32.05
CA LEU A 297 -11.27 -9.61 -30.66
C LEU A 297 -11.90 -8.61 -29.67
N LEU A 298 -11.78 -7.30 -29.92
CA LEU A 298 -12.43 -6.28 -29.10
C LEU A 298 -13.97 -6.35 -29.17
N ARG A 299 -14.53 -6.78 -30.31
CA ARG A 299 -15.97 -7.02 -30.45
C ARG A 299 -16.41 -8.25 -29.68
N PHE A 300 -15.66 -9.35 -29.79
CA PHE A 300 -15.87 -10.55 -28.98
C PHE A 300 -15.86 -10.20 -27.49
N VAL A 301 -14.86 -9.46 -27.01
CA VAL A 301 -14.81 -8.99 -25.62
C VAL A 301 -16.08 -8.23 -25.23
N LEU A 302 -16.54 -7.26 -26.04
CA LEU A 302 -17.77 -6.50 -25.78
C LEU A 302 -19.03 -7.39 -25.72
N GLU A 303 -19.16 -8.35 -26.63
CA GLU A 303 -20.31 -9.25 -26.73
C GLU A 303 -20.42 -10.19 -25.51
N HIS A 304 -19.30 -10.52 -24.84
CA HIS A 304 -19.25 -11.48 -23.74
C HIS A 304 -19.07 -10.81 -22.35
N ILE A 305 -19.13 -9.47 -22.24
CA ILE A 305 -18.96 -8.76 -20.94
C ILE A 305 -19.98 -9.23 -19.89
N GLU A 306 -21.21 -9.53 -20.29
CA GLU A 306 -22.30 -9.93 -19.38
C GLU A 306 -22.37 -11.46 -19.14
N ASP A 307 -21.51 -12.26 -19.81
CA ASP A 307 -21.58 -13.72 -19.73
C ASP A 307 -21.27 -14.28 -18.35
N ARG A 308 -22.03 -15.30 -17.95
CA ARG A 308 -21.84 -15.96 -16.66
C ARG A 308 -20.51 -16.73 -16.60
N ASN A 309 -20.22 -17.52 -17.64
CA ASN A 309 -18.93 -18.22 -17.75
C ASN A 309 -17.88 -17.24 -18.27
N VAL A 310 -16.97 -16.84 -17.39
CA VAL A 310 -15.98 -15.80 -17.68
C VAL A 310 -14.69 -16.31 -18.33
N GLU A 311 -14.52 -17.63 -18.50
CA GLU A 311 -13.25 -18.22 -18.98
C GLU A 311 -12.82 -17.67 -20.35
N ALA A 312 -13.70 -17.74 -21.35
CA ALA A 312 -13.42 -17.24 -22.70
C ALA A 312 -13.30 -15.70 -22.75
N LEU A 313 -14.04 -14.97 -21.90
CA LEU A 313 -13.89 -13.52 -21.76
C LEU A 313 -12.50 -13.15 -21.23
N LEU A 314 -11.98 -13.88 -20.25
CA LEU A 314 -10.65 -13.64 -19.66
C LEU A 314 -9.52 -13.93 -20.65
N GLU A 315 -9.65 -15.00 -21.43
CA GLU A 315 -8.74 -15.31 -22.55
C GLU A 315 -8.72 -14.16 -23.56
N GLY A 316 -9.89 -13.73 -24.06
CA GLY A 316 -9.99 -12.64 -25.04
C GLY A 316 -9.52 -11.27 -24.51
N LEU A 317 -9.74 -10.98 -23.23
CA LEU A 317 -9.22 -9.78 -22.56
C LEU A 317 -7.68 -9.80 -22.51
N LEU A 318 -7.07 -10.94 -22.17
CA LEU A 318 -5.61 -11.06 -22.11
C LEU A 318 -4.96 -11.04 -23.49
N GLU A 319 -5.52 -11.75 -24.46
CA GLU A 319 -5.08 -11.69 -25.86
C GLU A 319 -5.11 -10.24 -26.36
N ALA A 320 -6.17 -9.48 -26.03
CA ALA A 320 -6.25 -8.06 -26.38
C ALA A 320 -5.15 -7.24 -25.69
N ARG A 321 -4.82 -7.50 -24.42
CA ARG A 321 -3.71 -6.81 -23.75
C ARG A 321 -2.33 -7.20 -24.30
N GLN A 322 -2.14 -8.47 -24.70
CA GLN A 322 -0.91 -8.96 -25.34
C GLN A 322 -0.70 -8.27 -26.70
N GLU A 323 -1.71 -8.26 -27.57
CA GLU A 323 -1.67 -7.63 -28.90
C GLU A 323 -1.53 -6.09 -28.84
N LEU A 324 -2.07 -5.47 -27.78
CA LEU A 324 -1.92 -4.04 -27.53
C LEU A 324 -0.52 -3.65 -27.04
N ARG A 325 0.17 -4.52 -26.29
CA ARG A 325 1.45 -4.23 -25.62
C ARG A 325 2.55 -3.69 -26.56
N PRO A 326 2.80 -4.25 -27.77
CA PRO A 326 3.78 -3.70 -28.71
C PRO A 326 3.45 -2.29 -29.20
N LEU A 327 2.19 -1.85 -29.15
CA LEU A 327 1.78 -0.49 -29.52
C LEU A 327 2.03 0.50 -28.38
N LEU A 328 1.87 0.08 -27.11
CA LEU A 328 2.16 0.93 -25.94
C LEU A 328 3.63 1.34 -25.84
N PHE A 329 4.54 0.58 -26.47
CA PHE A 329 5.97 0.89 -26.52
C PHE A 329 6.40 1.69 -27.76
N LYS A 330 5.47 2.01 -28.67
CA LYS A 330 5.73 2.87 -29.83
C LYS A 330 5.21 4.27 -29.55
N SER A 331 6.02 5.29 -29.85
CA SER A 331 5.54 6.67 -29.83
C SER A 331 4.47 6.86 -30.92
N SER A 332 3.32 7.40 -30.52
CA SER A 332 2.14 7.61 -31.37
C SER A 332 1.35 8.81 -30.85
N ASP A 333 0.81 9.62 -31.75
CA ASP A 333 0.00 10.80 -31.41
C ASP A 333 -1.31 10.43 -30.66
N ARG A 334 -1.69 9.15 -30.69
CA ARG A 334 -2.85 8.58 -29.99
C ARG A 334 -2.47 7.53 -28.92
N LEU A 335 -1.26 7.60 -28.38
CA LEU A 335 -0.83 6.70 -27.30
C LEU A 335 -1.77 6.76 -26.07
N LYS A 336 -2.30 7.93 -25.71
CA LYS A 336 -3.29 8.09 -24.63
C LYS A 336 -4.51 7.18 -24.79
N ASP A 337 -5.03 7.03 -26.00
CA ASP A 337 -6.19 6.18 -26.27
C ASP A 337 -5.87 4.69 -26.04
N LEU A 338 -4.67 4.25 -26.47
CA LEU A 338 -4.18 2.90 -26.24
C LEU A 338 -3.93 2.62 -24.74
N LEU A 339 -3.44 3.61 -24.00
CA LEU A 339 -3.24 3.52 -22.54
C LEU A 339 -4.58 3.38 -21.80
N PHE A 340 -5.60 4.15 -22.17
CA PHE A 340 -6.94 4.02 -21.59
C PHE A 340 -7.60 2.69 -21.97
N LEU A 341 -7.37 2.16 -23.17
CA LEU A 341 -7.80 0.80 -23.53
C LEU A 341 -7.13 -0.27 -22.66
N ASP A 342 -5.82 -0.21 -22.46
CA ASP A 342 -5.11 -1.15 -21.59
C ASP A 342 -5.59 -1.08 -20.12
N ILE A 343 -5.83 0.12 -19.60
CA ILE A 343 -6.39 0.32 -18.25
C ILE A 343 -7.81 -0.24 -18.14
N ALA A 344 -8.65 -0.05 -19.16
CA ALA A 344 -10.02 -0.56 -19.17
C ALA A 344 -10.06 -2.10 -19.29
N LEU A 345 -9.19 -2.70 -20.11
CA LEU A 345 -9.03 -4.15 -20.20
C LEU A 345 -8.57 -4.75 -18.86
N ASP A 346 -7.55 -4.16 -18.22
CA ASP A 346 -7.02 -4.57 -16.89
C ASP A 346 -8.12 -4.54 -15.81
N SER A 347 -8.88 -3.44 -15.74
CA SER A 347 -10.03 -3.29 -14.82
C SER A 347 -11.16 -4.31 -15.09
N THR A 348 -11.36 -4.67 -16.37
CA THR A 348 -12.39 -5.65 -16.76
C THR A 348 -11.97 -7.08 -16.40
N VAL A 349 -10.68 -7.44 -16.52
CA VAL A 349 -10.15 -8.74 -16.06
C VAL A 349 -10.43 -8.93 -14.56
N ARG A 350 -10.15 -7.92 -13.73
CA ARG A 350 -10.46 -7.96 -12.29
C ARG A 350 -11.95 -8.25 -12.05
N THR A 351 -12.81 -7.45 -12.68
CA THR A 351 -14.28 -7.52 -12.50
C THR A 351 -14.86 -8.86 -13.00
N ALA A 352 -14.33 -9.41 -14.08
CA ALA A 352 -14.74 -10.71 -14.62
C ALA A 352 -14.39 -11.86 -13.67
N ILE A 353 -13.19 -11.87 -13.06
CA ILE A 353 -12.84 -12.93 -12.09
C ILE A 353 -13.63 -12.79 -10.78
N GLU A 354 -13.88 -11.57 -10.32
CA GLU A 354 -14.75 -11.33 -9.17
C GLU A 354 -16.15 -11.94 -9.36
N ARG A 355 -16.72 -11.82 -10.57
CA ARG A 355 -17.96 -12.52 -10.96
C ARG A 355 -17.79 -14.04 -11.08
N GLY A 356 -16.65 -14.51 -11.59
CA GLY A 356 -16.35 -15.93 -11.79
C GLY A 356 -16.07 -16.73 -10.51
N TYR A 357 -15.92 -16.09 -9.34
CA TYR A 357 -15.56 -16.79 -8.10
C TYR A 357 -16.53 -17.88 -7.67
N GLU A 358 -17.83 -17.73 -7.93
CA GLU A 358 -18.83 -18.76 -7.58
C GLU A 358 -18.59 -20.07 -8.33
N GLU A 359 -18.30 -19.99 -9.64
CA GLU A 359 -18.06 -21.17 -10.49
C GLU A 359 -16.77 -21.90 -10.09
N LEU A 360 -15.81 -21.17 -9.53
CA LEU A 360 -14.54 -21.70 -9.05
C LEU A 360 -14.63 -22.36 -7.65
N ASN A 361 -15.79 -22.36 -6.98
CA ASN A 361 -15.89 -22.92 -5.62
C ASN A 361 -15.74 -24.45 -5.58
N ASN A 362 -16.22 -25.15 -6.62
CA ASN A 362 -16.13 -26.60 -6.76
C ASN A 362 -15.28 -27.04 -7.97
N ALA A 363 -14.43 -26.15 -8.48
CA ALA A 363 -13.60 -26.41 -9.65
C ALA A 363 -12.42 -27.34 -9.32
N ARG A 364 -12.00 -28.15 -10.29
CA ARG A 364 -10.79 -28.99 -10.14
C ARG A 364 -9.53 -28.12 -10.06
N PRO A 365 -8.44 -28.62 -9.44
CA PRO A 365 -7.18 -27.88 -9.31
C PRO A 365 -6.65 -27.32 -10.63
N GLU A 366 -6.81 -28.03 -11.75
CA GLU A 366 -6.33 -27.56 -13.06
C GLU A 366 -7.01 -26.26 -13.50
N LYS A 367 -8.31 -26.10 -13.25
CA LYS A 367 -9.05 -24.88 -13.61
C LYS A 367 -8.69 -23.71 -12.68
N ILE A 368 -8.49 -23.96 -11.39
CA ILE A 368 -8.02 -22.91 -10.46
C ILE A 368 -6.60 -22.47 -10.83
N MET A 369 -5.68 -23.41 -11.12
CA MET A 369 -4.33 -23.10 -11.62
C MET A 369 -4.37 -22.32 -12.94
N TYR A 370 -5.29 -22.64 -13.85
CA TYR A 370 -5.44 -21.93 -15.11
C TYR A 370 -5.86 -20.47 -14.90
N PHE A 371 -6.89 -20.24 -14.08
CA PHE A 371 -7.30 -18.88 -13.72
C PHE A 371 -6.17 -18.11 -13.03
N ILE A 372 -5.40 -18.75 -12.15
CA ILE A 372 -4.20 -18.15 -11.54
C ILE A 372 -3.18 -17.71 -12.60
N SER A 373 -2.89 -18.51 -13.63
CA SER A 373 -2.01 -18.07 -14.73
C SER A 373 -2.56 -16.86 -15.47
N LEU A 374 -3.88 -16.80 -15.73
CA LEU A 374 -4.50 -15.64 -16.40
C LEU A 374 -4.35 -14.35 -15.56
N VAL A 375 -4.64 -14.38 -14.26
CA VAL A 375 -4.53 -13.16 -13.41
C VAL A 375 -3.08 -12.73 -13.23
N LEU A 376 -2.17 -13.70 -13.10
CA LEU A 376 -0.75 -13.45 -12.95
C LEU A 376 -0.14 -12.85 -14.22
N GLU A 377 -0.56 -13.32 -15.40
CA GLU A 377 -0.21 -12.69 -16.66
C GLU A 377 -0.77 -11.26 -16.73
N ASN A 378 -2.05 -11.05 -16.37
CA ASN A 378 -2.66 -9.71 -16.33
C ASN A 378 -1.86 -8.74 -15.43
N LEU A 379 -1.42 -9.21 -14.25
CA LEU A 379 -0.58 -8.44 -13.33
C LEU A 379 0.82 -8.19 -13.89
N ALA A 380 1.45 -9.20 -14.51
CA ALA A 380 2.77 -9.05 -15.15
C ALA A 380 2.74 -8.10 -16.36
N LEU A 381 1.62 -8.01 -17.08
CA LEU A 381 1.43 -7.01 -18.14
C LEU A 381 1.36 -5.59 -17.56
N SER A 382 0.84 -5.43 -16.35
CA SER A 382 0.62 -4.13 -15.68
C SER A 382 1.80 -3.61 -14.86
N SER A 383 2.75 -4.46 -14.47
CA SER A 383 3.88 -4.10 -13.61
C SER A 383 5.17 -3.75 -14.35
N ASP A 384 5.90 -2.76 -13.83
CA ASP A 384 7.19 -2.31 -14.39
C ASP A 384 8.32 -3.29 -14.06
N ASP A 385 8.47 -3.65 -12.78
CA ASP A 385 9.28 -4.79 -12.34
C ASP A 385 8.37 -6.03 -12.24
N ASN A 386 8.54 -6.95 -13.19
CA ASN A 386 7.69 -8.13 -13.36
C ASN A 386 8.47 -9.46 -13.49
N GLU A 387 9.78 -9.46 -13.27
CA GLU A 387 10.63 -10.64 -13.50
C GLU A 387 10.16 -11.86 -12.69
N ASP A 388 9.90 -11.67 -11.39
CA ASP A 388 9.39 -12.71 -10.51
C ASP A 388 7.98 -13.19 -10.91
N LEU A 389 7.12 -12.30 -11.41
CA LEU A 389 5.78 -12.64 -11.89
C LEU A 389 5.86 -13.52 -13.14
N VAL A 390 6.77 -13.21 -14.08
CA VAL A 390 7.02 -14.00 -15.29
C VAL A 390 7.62 -15.37 -14.94
N TYR A 391 8.47 -15.47 -13.93
CA TYR A 391 8.94 -16.77 -13.43
C TYR A 391 7.82 -17.59 -12.78
N CYS A 392 6.94 -16.95 -12.00
CA CYS A 392 5.78 -17.62 -11.43
C CYS A 392 4.82 -18.12 -12.54
N LEU A 393 4.60 -17.34 -13.60
CA LEU A 393 3.74 -17.72 -14.73
C LEU A 393 4.27 -18.96 -15.46
N LYS A 394 5.58 -18.99 -15.75
CA LYS A 394 6.27 -20.18 -16.28
C LYS A 394 6.11 -21.39 -15.35
N GLY A 395 6.21 -21.17 -14.04
CA GLY A 395 5.95 -22.17 -13.02
C GLY A 395 4.53 -22.73 -13.09
N TRP A 396 3.51 -21.88 -13.17
CA TRP A 396 2.12 -22.30 -13.25
C TRP A 396 1.80 -23.09 -14.53
N HIS A 397 2.32 -22.65 -15.68
CA HIS A 397 2.19 -23.41 -16.93
C HIS A 397 2.84 -24.80 -16.83
N HIS A 398 3.98 -24.92 -16.15
CA HIS A 398 4.60 -26.22 -15.89
C HIS A 398 3.78 -27.06 -14.89
N SER A 399 3.28 -26.48 -13.80
CA SER A 399 2.39 -27.14 -12.83
C SER A 399 1.13 -27.73 -13.49
N ILE A 400 0.48 -26.97 -14.38
CA ILE A 400 -0.69 -27.41 -15.14
C ILE A 400 -0.33 -28.60 -16.04
N SER A 401 0.84 -28.56 -16.71
CA SER A 401 1.34 -29.67 -17.52
C SER A 401 1.63 -30.93 -16.69
N MET A 402 2.26 -30.78 -15.52
CA MET A 402 2.52 -31.87 -14.57
C MET A 402 1.22 -32.49 -14.01
N CYS A 403 0.20 -31.67 -13.73
CA CYS A 403 -1.11 -32.14 -13.27
C CYS A 403 -1.84 -32.93 -14.36
N LYS A 404 -1.89 -32.39 -15.59
CA LYS A 404 -2.48 -33.07 -16.76
C LYS A 404 -1.79 -34.40 -17.10
N SER A 405 -0.49 -34.53 -16.81
CA SER A 405 0.29 -35.76 -16.98
C SER A 405 0.34 -36.66 -15.73
N GLN A 406 -0.41 -36.32 -14.67
CA GLN A 406 -0.49 -37.08 -13.41
C GLN A 406 0.87 -37.39 -12.76
N SER A 407 1.83 -36.46 -12.86
CA SER A 407 3.16 -36.61 -12.28
C SER A 407 3.10 -36.70 -10.75
N ALA A 408 3.80 -37.67 -10.15
CA ALA A 408 3.77 -37.97 -8.71
C ALA A 408 4.14 -36.80 -7.76
N HIS A 409 4.68 -35.69 -8.29
CA HIS A 409 5.07 -34.52 -7.52
C HIS A 409 4.44 -33.21 -8.02
N TRP A 410 3.39 -33.28 -8.86
CA TRP A 410 2.75 -32.07 -9.41
C TRP A 410 2.26 -31.11 -8.32
N ALA A 411 1.67 -31.64 -7.23
CA ALA A 411 1.14 -30.82 -6.13
C ALA A 411 2.24 -30.14 -5.31
N LEU A 412 3.37 -30.83 -5.06
CA LEU A 412 4.54 -30.25 -4.39
C LEU A 412 5.19 -29.14 -5.24
N TYR A 413 5.31 -29.36 -6.56
CA TYR A 413 5.82 -28.34 -7.47
C TYR A 413 4.87 -27.14 -7.53
N ALA A 414 3.57 -27.37 -7.72
CA ALA A 414 2.55 -26.32 -7.69
C ALA A 414 2.57 -25.52 -6.38
N LYS A 415 2.75 -26.18 -5.22
CA LYS A 415 2.89 -25.50 -3.92
C LYS A 415 4.08 -24.55 -3.91
N SER A 416 5.24 -24.97 -4.43
CA SER A 416 6.43 -24.10 -4.50
C SER A 416 6.23 -22.86 -5.39
N VAL A 417 5.48 -23.02 -6.48
CA VAL A 417 5.11 -21.90 -7.37
C VAL A 417 4.09 -20.98 -6.68
N LEU A 418 3.15 -21.56 -5.94
CA LEU A 418 2.17 -20.84 -5.12
C LEU A 418 2.86 -19.96 -4.07
N ASP A 419 3.81 -20.52 -3.32
CA ASP A 419 4.54 -19.75 -2.31
C ASP A 419 5.45 -18.67 -2.94
N ARG A 420 6.07 -18.93 -4.10
CA ARG A 420 6.77 -17.87 -4.85
C ARG A 420 5.82 -16.77 -5.32
N THR A 421 4.61 -17.14 -5.76
CA THR A 421 3.57 -16.17 -6.16
C THR A 421 3.14 -15.29 -4.98
N ARG A 422 2.95 -15.89 -3.79
CA ARG A 422 2.67 -15.14 -2.54
C ARG A 422 3.81 -14.19 -2.16
N LEU A 423 5.07 -14.61 -2.32
CA LEU A 423 6.24 -13.77 -2.04
C LEU A 423 6.35 -12.59 -3.03
N ALA A 424 6.09 -12.82 -4.31
CA ALA A 424 6.07 -11.75 -5.32
C ALA A 424 4.97 -10.71 -5.02
N LEU A 425 3.77 -11.17 -4.65
CA LEU A 425 2.66 -10.31 -4.22
C LEU A 425 3.00 -9.53 -2.94
N ALA A 426 3.60 -10.18 -1.94
CA ALA A 426 4.03 -9.53 -0.70
C ALA A 426 5.07 -8.43 -0.95
N SER A 427 6.10 -8.73 -1.77
CA SER A 427 7.12 -7.76 -2.20
C SER A 427 6.49 -6.54 -2.89
N LYS A 428 5.50 -6.76 -3.76
CA LYS A 428 4.77 -5.68 -4.44
C LYS A 428 3.96 -4.83 -3.46
N GLY A 429 3.27 -5.45 -2.51
CA GLY A 429 2.53 -4.76 -1.45
C GLY A 429 3.44 -3.92 -0.54
N GLU A 430 4.58 -4.47 -0.12
CA GLU A 430 5.60 -3.76 0.66
C GLU A 430 6.21 -2.58 -0.13
N HIS A 431 6.42 -2.74 -1.44
CA HIS A 431 6.89 -1.67 -2.31
C HIS A 431 5.86 -0.52 -2.38
N TYR A 432 4.58 -0.82 -2.62
CA TYR A 432 3.51 0.18 -2.59
C TYR A 432 3.38 0.86 -1.23
N GLN A 433 3.44 0.10 -0.13
CA GLN A 433 3.41 0.64 1.23
C GLN A 433 4.56 1.63 1.47
N ARG A 434 5.74 1.35 0.91
CA ARG A 434 6.93 2.21 1.04
C ARG A 434 6.82 3.53 0.26
N ILE A 435 6.19 3.53 -0.93
CA ILE A 435 6.16 4.71 -1.82
C ILE A 435 4.87 5.54 -1.70
N LEU A 436 3.73 4.90 -1.42
CA LEU A 436 2.42 5.56 -1.36
C LEU A 436 2.07 6.02 0.06
N GLN A 437 2.18 5.13 1.05
CA GLN A 437 1.67 5.42 2.40
C GLN A 437 2.28 6.67 3.04
N PRO A 438 3.60 6.93 2.99
CA PRO A 438 4.17 8.14 3.59
C PRO A 438 3.61 9.42 2.95
N SER A 439 3.32 9.38 1.65
CA SER A 439 2.71 10.51 0.93
C SER A 439 1.23 10.68 1.28
N ALA A 440 0.50 9.57 1.50
CA ALA A 440 -0.89 9.59 1.98
C ALA A 440 -1.00 10.09 3.42
N ASP A 441 -0.13 9.66 4.32
CA ASP A 441 -0.05 10.11 5.71
C ASP A 441 0.26 11.62 5.78
N TYR A 442 1.29 12.07 5.05
CA TYR A 442 1.72 13.46 5.03
C TYR A 442 0.68 14.39 4.38
N LEU A 443 0.31 14.13 3.13
CA LEU A 443 -0.63 14.98 2.39
C LEU A 443 -2.04 14.91 2.99
N GLY A 444 -2.51 13.72 3.38
CA GLY A 444 -3.81 13.55 4.02
C GLY A 444 -3.94 14.36 5.31
N SER A 445 -2.90 14.40 6.13
CA SER A 445 -2.85 15.22 7.37
C SER A 445 -2.89 16.72 7.06
N LEU A 446 -2.18 17.17 6.02
CA LEU A 446 -2.22 18.59 5.59
C LEU A 446 -3.59 19.00 5.04
N LEU A 447 -4.22 18.12 4.25
CA LEU A 447 -5.52 18.38 3.62
C LEU A 447 -6.73 18.18 4.54
N GLY A 448 -6.54 17.54 5.71
CA GLY A 448 -7.63 17.21 6.62
C GLY A 448 -8.51 16.07 6.12
N VAL A 449 -7.91 15.08 5.46
CA VAL A 449 -8.58 13.83 5.09
C VAL A 449 -8.82 12.98 6.34
N ASP A 450 -9.93 12.25 6.38
CA ASP A 450 -10.25 11.41 7.53
C ASP A 450 -9.19 10.34 7.79
N GLN A 451 -8.82 10.17 9.07
CA GLN A 451 -7.73 9.31 9.49
C GLN A 451 -7.88 7.84 9.03
N TRP A 452 -9.11 7.34 8.91
CA TRP A 452 -9.38 5.98 8.42
C TRP A 452 -8.99 5.81 6.96
N ALA A 453 -9.38 6.76 6.10
CA ALA A 453 -9.09 6.76 4.67
C ALA A 453 -7.59 6.96 4.38
N ILE A 454 -6.89 7.70 5.27
CA ILE A 454 -5.43 7.76 5.29
C ILE A 454 -4.85 6.39 5.63
N SER A 455 -5.26 5.78 6.76
CA SER A 455 -4.58 4.59 7.33
C SER A 455 -4.66 3.32 6.49
N ILE A 456 -5.64 3.24 5.58
CA ILE A 456 -5.83 2.10 4.64
C ILE A 456 -5.50 2.48 3.18
N PHE A 457 -4.98 3.68 2.91
CA PHE A 457 -4.85 4.22 1.54
C PHE A 457 -4.14 3.25 0.58
N THR A 458 -2.98 2.71 0.98
CA THR A 458 -2.20 1.81 0.13
C THR A 458 -2.91 0.46 -0.05
N GLU A 459 -3.58 -0.02 0.99
CA GLU A 459 -4.34 -1.27 0.91
C GLU A 459 -5.50 -1.16 -0.07
N GLU A 460 -6.27 -0.06 -0.05
CA GLU A 460 -7.33 0.19 -1.04
C GLU A 460 -6.80 0.25 -2.48
N ILE A 461 -5.55 0.67 -2.67
CA ILE A 461 -4.88 0.62 -3.97
C ILE A 461 -4.54 -0.82 -4.38
N ILE A 462 -4.06 -1.66 -3.45
CA ILE A 462 -3.76 -3.09 -3.69
C ILE A 462 -5.06 -3.87 -3.93
N ARG A 463 -6.10 -3.64 -3.11
CA ARG A 463 -7.41 -4.29 -3.17
C ARG A 463 -8.20 -3.94 -4.43
N ALA A 464 -8.06 -2.71 -4.93
CA ALA A 464 -8.66 -2.29 -6.21
C ALA A 464 -7.93 -2.85 -7.45
N GLY A 465 -6.82 -3.57 -7.29
CA GLY A 465 -6.02 -4.14 -8.38
C GLY A 465 -6.07 -5.67 -8.46
N SER A 466 -5.66 -6.21 -9.61
CA SER A 466 -5.63 -7.64 -9.91
C SER A 466 -4.77 -8.49 -8.96
N ALA A 467 -3.91 -7.86 -8.14
CA ALA A 467 -3.10 -8.51 -7.12
C ALA A 467 -3.94 -9.17 -6.01
N ALA A 468 -5.01 -8.50 -5.55
CA ALA A 468 -5.92 -9.07 -4.55
C ALA A 468 -6.71 -10.25 -5.13
N THR A 469 -7.17 -10.12 -6.37
CA THR A 469 -7.87 -11.18 -7.10
C THR A 469 -7.02 -12.46 -7.23
N LEU A 470 -5.75 -12.30 -7.60
CA LEU A 470 -4.77 -13.37 -7.69
C LEU A 470 -4.48 -14.00 -6.33
N SER A 471 -4.30 -13.18 -5.28
CA SER A 471 -4.05 -13.66 -3.92
C SER A 471 -5.22 -14.51 -3.41
N THR A 472 -6.46 -14.11 -3.67
CA THR A 472 -7.68 -14.87 -3.32
C THR A 472 -7.72 -16.24 -3.99
N LEU A 473 -7.37 -16.33 -5.29
CA LEU A 473 -7.29 -17.62 -6.00
C LEU A 473 -6.17 -18.52 -5.48
N VAL A 474 -5.00 -17.92 -5.21
CA VAL A 474 -3.84 -18.58 -4.61
C VAL A 474 -4.18 -19.14 -3.23
N ASN A 475 -4.88 -18.38 -2.39
CA ASN A 475 -5.33 -18.84 -1.09
C ASN A 475 -6.36 -19.97 -1.24
N ARG A 476 -7.33 -19.87 -2.15
CA ARG A 476 -8.28 -20.96 -2.46
C ARG A 476 -7.60 -22.28 -2.85
N LEU A 477 -6.48 -22.22 -3.57
CA LEU A 477 -5.77 -23.41 -4.04
C LEU A 477 -4.86 -24.06 -2.98
N ASP A 478 -4.36 -23.30 -2.00
CA ASP A 478 -3.35 -23.79 -1.05
C ASP A 478 -3.78 -25.01 -0.21
N PRO A 479 -5.02 -25.08 0.35
CA PRO A 479 -5.47 -26.26 1.10
C PRO A 479 -5.51 -27.52 0.24
N VAL A 480 -5.95 -27.39 -1.01
CA VAL A 480 -6.06 -28.52 -1.96
C VAL A 480 -4.68 -29.06 -2.32
N LEU A 481 -3.69 -28.19 -2.52
CA LEU A 481 -2.30 -28.60 -2.74
C LEU A 481 -1.69 -29.21 -1.47
N ARG A 482 -1.99 -28.67 -0.28
CA ARG A 482 -1.51 -29.20 1.00
C ARG A 482 -2.02 -30.61 1.28
N GLU A 483 -3.32 -30.84 1.08
CA GLU A 483 -3.93 -32.17 1.20
C GLU A 483 -3.30 -33.15 0.21
N THR A 484 -3.25 -32.78 -1.07
CA THR A 484 -2.74 -33.63 -2.17
C THR A 484 -1.25 -33.96 -2.01
N ALA A 485 -0.44 -33.04 -1.47
CA ALA A 485 0.99 -33.22 -1.25
C ALA A 485 1.34 -33.68 0.18
N HIS A 486 0.35 -33.93 1.04
CA HIS A 486 0.52 -34.32 2.44
C HIS A 486 1.45 -33.37 3.23
N LEU A 487 1.26 -32.06 3.06
CA LEU A 487 2.07 -31.01 3.69
C LEU A 487 1.58 -30.67 5.10
N GLY A 488 2.49 -30.13 5.91
CA GLY A 488 2.27 -29.86 7.34
C GLY A 488 1.16 -28.86 7.66
N SER A 489 0.71 -28.90 8.92
CA SER A 489 -0.51 -28.27 9.42
C SER A 489 -0.54 -26.73 9.48
N TRP A 490 0.50 -26.03 9.01
CA TRP A 490 0.68 -24.59 9.23
C TRP A 490 0.99 -23.80 7.96
N GLN A 491 0.49 -22.56 7.90
CA GLN A 491 0.93 -21.51 6.99
C GLN A 491 1.34 -20.29 7.81
N VAL A 492 2.57 -19.82 7.65
CA VAL A 492 3.07 -18.64 8.36
C VAL A 492 2.99 -17.41 7.46
N ILE A 493 2.26 -16.39 7.91
CA ILE A 493 2.06 -15.11 7.20
C ILE A 493 3.10 -14.08 7.66
N SER A 494 3.38 -14.03 8.97
CA SER A 494 4.37 -13.17 9.61
C SER A 494 5.24 -14.00 10.58
N PRO A 495 6.49 -14.36 10.20
CA PRO A 495 7.34 -15.29 10.94
C PRO A 495 8.16 -14.58 12.04
N VAL A 496 7.52 -14.22 13.14
CA VAL A 496 8.17 -13.58 14.30
C VAL A 496 8.19 -14.54 15.51
N GLU A 497 9.37 -14.85 16.07
CA GLU A 497 9.45 -15.58 17.35
C GLU A 497 8.92 -14.69 18.49
N VAL A 498 7.93 -15.19 19.23
CA VAL A 498 7.24 -14.44 20.29
C VAL A 498 6.92 -15.31 21.50
N VAL A 499 6.75 -14.66 22.65
CA VAL A 499 6.31 -15.27 23.91
C VAL A 499 5.13 -14.45 24.44
N GLY A 500 4.03 -15.10 24.83
CA GLY A 500 2.85 -14.41 25.33
C GLY A 500 1.82 -15.33 25.97
N TYR A 501 0.86 -14.75 26.67
CA TYR A 501 -0.26 -15.47 27.30
C TYR A 501 -1.33 -15.75 26.26
N VAL A 502 -1.82 -16.99 26.20
CA VAL A 502 -2.90 -17.34 25.26
C VAL A 502 -4.22 -16.75 25.73
N ASP A 503 -4.89 -15.99 24.87
CA ASP A 503 -6.32 -15.72 24.98
C ASP A 503 -7.04 -16.29 23.76
N VAL A 504 -8.24 -16.80 23.99
CA VAL A 504 -9.07 -17.44 22.96
C VAL A 504 -10.29 -16.56 22.72
N VAL A 505 -10.49 -16.18 21.46
CA VAL A 505 -11.54 -15.28 20.99
C VAL A 505 -12.32 -15.92 19.84
N ASP A 506 -13.61 -15.61 19.71
CA ASP A 506 -14.41 -16.16 18.63
C ASP A 506 -14.08 -15.46 17.29
N GLU A 507 -14.20 -14.14 17.23
CA GLU A 507 -13.76 -13.32 16.07
C GLU A 507 -12.69 -12.32 16.50
N LEU A 508 -11.65 -12.08 15.68
CA LEU A 508 -10.66 -11.02 15.94
C LEU A 508 -11.33 -9.63 16.03
N LEU A 509 -12.36 -9.40 15.22
CA LEU A 509 -13.20 -8.19 15.23
C LEU A 509 -13.77 -7.85 16.61
N SER A 510 -14.03 -8.86 17.45
CA SER A 510 -14.58 -8.69 18.81
C SER A 510 -13.57 -8.10 19.81
N VAL A 511 -12.27 -8.09 19.47
CA VAL A 511 -11.19 -7.62 20.34
C VAL A 511 -10.32 -6.52 19.74
N GLN A 512 -10.50 -6.12 18.47
CA GLN A 512 -9.69 -5.09 17.80
C GLN A 512 -9.59 -3.75 18.56
N ASN A 513 -10.62 -3.37 19.33
CA ASN A 513 -10.66 -2.14 20.13
C ASN A 513 -10.21 -2.33 21.59
N LYS A 514 -9.62 -3.48 21.94
CA LYS A 514 -9.02 -3.72 23.26
C LYS A 514 -7.52 -3.40 23.23
N SER A 515 -6.98 -3.09 24.40
CA SER A 515 -5.54 -3.04 24.64
C SER A 515 -5.22 -4.06 25.74
N TYR A 516 -4.19 -4.87 25.51
CA TYR A 516 -3.73 -5.90 26.42
C TYR A 516 -2.52 -5.38 27.22
N ASP A 517 -2.60 -5.48 28.53
CA ASP A 517 -1.58 -5.04 29.50
C ASP A 517 -0.33 -5.94 29.52
N ARG A 518 -0.45 -7.15 28.96
CA ARG A 518 0.60 -8.17 28.85
C ARG A 518 0.69 -8.74 27.44
N PRO A 519 1.89 -9.19 26.99
CA PRO A 519 2.06 -9.84 25.69
C PRO A 519 1.07 -10.99 25.50
N THR A 520 0.17 -10.87 24.53
CA THR A 520 -0.96 -11.82 24.35
C THR A 520 -0.89 -12.53 23.00
N ILE A 521 -1.07 -13.85 23.01
CA ILE A 521 -1.23 -14.71 21.83
C ILE A 521 -2.74 -14.91 21.64
N LEU A 522 -3.30 -14.34 20.59
CA LEU A 522 -4.72 -14.51 20.26
C LEU A 522 -4.91 -15.78 19.44
N VAL A 523 -5.70 -16.73 19.95
CA VAL A 523 -6.22 -17.86 19.17
C VAL A 523 -7.66 -17.50 18.77
N ALA A 524 -7.81 -16.97 17.56
CA ALA A 524 -9.10 -16.57 17.00
C ALA A 524 -9.74 -17.74 16.26
N LYS A 525 -11.06 -17.95 16.38
CA LYS A 525 -11.77 -18.93 15.55
C LYS A 525 -12.07 -18.41 14.15
N SER A 526 -12.24 -17.09 13.99
CA SER A 526 -12.38 -16.45 12.70
C SER A 526 -11.63 -15.12 12.58
N VAL A 527 -11.08 -14.88 11.40
CA VAL A 527 -10.37 -13.67 10.97
C VAL A 527 -10.74 -13.38 9.52
N LYS A 528 -11.45 -12.28 9.27
CA LYS A 528 -12.02 -11.94 7.96
C LYS A 528 -11.03 -11.20 7.06
N GLY A 529 -9.98 -10.60 7.63
CA GLY A 529 -8.88 -9.94 6.92
C GLY A 529 -8.82 -8.43 7.17
N GLU A 530 -9.98 -7.81 7.36
CA GLU A 530 -10.15 -6.34 7.46
C GLU A 530 -10.00 -5.81 8.90
N GLU A 531 -9.75 -6.68 9.89
CA GLU A 531 -9.66 -6.29 11.30
C GLU A 531 -8.31 -5.63 11.67
N GLU A 532 -8.32 -4.77 12.70
CA GLU A 532 -7.09 -4.25 13.30
C GLU A 532 -6.55 -5.20 14.39
N ILE A 533 -5.23 -5.30 14.53
CA ILE A 533 -4.60 -6.10 15.58
C ILE A 533 -4.56 -5.27 16.87
N PRO A 534 -5.19 -5.71 17.96
CA PRO A 534 -5.25 -4.93 19.20
C PRO A 534 -3.89 -4.75 19.86
N ASP A 535 -3.68 -3.58 20.47
CA ASP A 535 -2.45 -3.24 21.19
C ASP A 535 -2.11 -4.30 22.24
N GLY A 536 -0.84 -4.69 22.32
CA GLY A 536 -0.35 -5.73 23.25
C GLY A 536 -0.51 -7.17 22.77
N ALA A 537 -1.23 -7.41 21.66
CA ALA A 537 -1.18 -8.70 20.98
C ALA A 537 0.17 -8.91 20.28
N VAL A 538 0.85 -10.02 20.58
CA VAL A 538 2.14 -10.41 19.97
C VAL A 538 2.01 -11.57 18.99
N ALA A 539 0.87 -12.28 19.00
CA ALA A 539 0.52 -13.22 17.95
C ALA A 539 -0.97 -13.26 17.66
N VAL A 540 -1.32 -13.66 16.43
CA VAL A 540 -2.64 -14.15 16.03
C VAL A 540 -2.47 -15.54 15.41
N LEU A 541 -3.28 -16.50 15.84
CA LEU A 541 -3.35 -17.86 15.32
C LEU A 541 -4.82 -18.18 15.01
N THR A 542 -5.10 -18.75 13.84
CA THR A 542 -6.48 -18.92 13.34
C THR A 542 -6.61 -20.15 12.41
N PRO A 543 -7.79 -20.81 12.31
CA PRO A 543 -8.08 -21.75 11.23
C PRO A 543 -8.33 -21.05 9.89
N ASP A 544 -8.79 -19.80 9.93
CA ASP A 544 -9.05 -19.03 8.72
C ASP A 544 -7.74 -18.68 8.02
N MET A 545 -7.81 -18.55 6.70
CA MET A 545 -6.71 -18.11 5.84
C MET A 545 -7.02 -16.72 5.30
N PRO A 546 -6.87 -15.67 6.12
CA PRO A 546 -7.03 -14.30 5.65
C PRO A 546 -5.97 -14.00 4.59
N ASP A 547 -6.31 -13.12 3.65
CA ASP A 547 -5.47 -12.88 2.49
C ASP A 547 -4.09 -12.35 2.92
N VAL A 548 -3.02 -12.80 2.26
CA VAL A 548 -1.64 -12.34 2.52
C VAL A 548 -1.47 -10.82 2.31
N LEU A 549 -2.39 -10.20 1.55
CA LEU A 549 -2.48 -8.77 1.28
C LEU A 549 -3.56 -8.04 2.09
N SER A 550 -4.34 -8.74 2.93
CA SER A 550 -5.37 -8.12 3.78
C SER A 550 -4.77 -7.27 4.90
N HIS A 551 -5.55 -6.31 5.41
CA HIS A 551 -5.20 -5.39 6.48
C HIS A 551 -4.47 -6.07 7.63
N VAL A 552 -5.07 -7.11 8.21
CA VAL A 552 -4.50 -7.86 9.34
C VAL A 552 -3.16 -8.52 8.98
N SER A 553 -2.99 -9.04 7.76
CA SER A 553 -1.72 -9.63 7.29
C SER A 553 -0.62 -8.59 7.11
N VAL A 554 -0.96 -7.44 6.52
CA VAL A 554 -0.02 -6.32 6.31
C VAL A 554 0.35 -5.67 7.65
N ARG A 555 -0.62 -5.45 8.54
CA ARG A 555 -0.41 -4.98 9.92
C ARG A 555 0.48 -5.94 10.70
N ALA A 556 0.22 -7.25 10.65
CA ALA A 556 1.04 -8.24 11.37
C ALA A 556 2.53 -8.15 11.01
N ARG A 557 2.84 -8.01 9.72
CA ARG A 557 4.23 -7.85 9.24
C ARG A 557 4.84 -6.53 9.68
N ASN A 558 4.15 -5.43 9.45
CA ASN A 558 4.64 -4.08 9.77
C ASN A 558 4.87 -3.89 11.28
N CYS A 559 3.94 -4.37 12.10
CA CYS A 559 3.99 -4.30 13.57
C CYS A 559 4.82 -5.42 14.21
N LYS A 560 5.36 -6.36 13.43
CA LYS A 560 6.12 -7.55 13.89
C LYS A 560 5.34 -8.43 14.87
N VAL A 561 4.06 -8.62 14.61
CA VAL A 561 3.20 -9.59 15.28
C VAL A 561 3.33 -10.93 14.56
N CYS A 562 3.46 -12.03 15.30
CA CYS A 562 3.46 -13.37 14.72
C CYS A 562 2.07 -13.69 14.14
N PHE A 563 1.98 -14.15 12.91
CA PHE A 563 0.68 -14.47 12.30
C PHE A 563 0.77 -15.75 11.48
N ALA A 564 -0.09 -16.72 11.81
CA ALA A 564 -0.12 -18.02 11.14
C ALA A 564 -1.52 -18.63 11.14
N THR A 565 -1.85 -19.30 10.03
CA THR A 565 -3.02 -20.16 9.87
C THR A 565 -2.65 -21.60 10.23
N CYS A 566 -3.52 -22.27 10.99
CA CYS A 566 -3.39 -23.67 11.36
C CYS A 566 -4.55 -24.49 10.76
N PHE A 567 -4.23 -25.46 9.90
CA PHE A 567 -5.23 -26.30 9.23
C PHE A 567 -5.64 -27.54 10.05
N ASP A 568 -4.90 -27.87 11.10
CA ASP A 568 -5.20 -29.02 11.97
C ASP A 568 -6.03 -28.59 13.19
N LEU A 569 -7.29 -28.99 13.19
CA LEU A 569 -8.24 -28.70 14.26
C LEU A 569 -7.80 -29.27 15.62
N ASN A 570 -6.99 -30.33 15.66
CA ASN A 570 -6.47 -30.89 16.91
C ASN A 570 -5.40 -29.98 17.53
N ILE A 571 -4.52 -29.40 16.69
CA ILE A 571 -3.52 -28.42 17.12
C ILE A 571 -4.21 -27.15 17.63
N LEU A 572 -5.23 -26.67 16.92
CA LEU A 572 -6.03 -25.53 17.39
C LEU A 572 -6.78 -25.84 18.68
N ALA A 573 -7.36 -27.04 18.85
CA ALA A 573 -8.02 -27.43 20.09
C ALA A 573 -7.05 -27.48 21.28
N ASP A 574 -5.82 -27.98 21.10
CA ASP A 574 -4.78 -27.97 22.11
C ASP A 574 -4.31 -26.54 22.46
N LEU A 575 -4.14 -25.66 21.47
CA LEU A 575 -3.85 -24.23 21.69
C LEU A 575 -5.00 -23.52 22.44
N GLN A 576 -6.26 -23.81 22.11
CA GLN A 576 -7.42 -23.26 22.80
C GLN A 576 -7.53 -23.77 24.24
N ALA A 577 -7.21 -25.06 24.48
CA ALA A 577 -7.14 -25.63 25.83
C ALA A 577 -6.04 -25.01 26.70
N LYS A 578 -5.05 -24.33 26.08
CA LYS A 578 -3.97 -23.61 26.76
C LYS A 578 -4.31 -22.15 27.10
N LYS A 579 -5.58 -21.73 27.02
CA LYS A 579 -6.05 -20.41 27.45
C LYS A 579 -5.51 -20.03 28.84
N GLY A 580 -4.99 -18.80 28.96
CA GLY A 580 -4.40 -18.24 30.17
C GLY A 580 -2.95 -18.67 30.43
N LYS A 581 -2.42 -19.67 29.72
CA LYS A 581 -1.02 -20.12 29.87
C LYS A 581 -0.08 -19.29 29.00
N LEU A 582 1.18 -19.21 29.42
CA LEU A 582 2.25 -18.58 28.66
C LEU A 582 2.85 -19.58 27.67
N LEU A 583 2.85 -19.26 26.37
CA LEU A 583 3.48 -20.06 25.33
C LEU A 583 4.61 -19.28 24.64
N ARG A 584 5.61 -20.01 24.15
CA ARG A 584 6.57 -19.53 23.15
C ARG A 584 6.18 -20.09 21.78
N LEU A 585 6.10 -19.22 20.78
CA LEU A 585 5.91 -19.58 19.37
C LEU A 585 7.21 -19.39 18.61
N LYS A 586 7.69 -20.43 17.95
CA LYS A 586 8.84 -20.42 17.04
C LYS A 586 8.36 -20.73 15.61
N PRO A 587 7.90 -19.72 14.86
CA PRO A 587 7.56 -19.90 13.46
C PRO A 587 8.84 -20.11 12.62
N SER A 588 8.73 -21.05 11.70
CA SER A 588 9.63 -21.24 10.56
C SER A 588 8.93 -20.76 9.27
N SER A 589 9.49 -21.06 8.10
CA SER A 589 8.84 -20.75 6.82
C SER A 589 7.60 -21.61 6.51
N ALA A 590 7.40 -22.73 7.20
CA ALA A 590 6.33 -23.70 6.89
C ALA A 590 5.65 -24.34 8.11
N ASP A 591 6.11 -24.06 9.33
CA ASP A 591 5.67 -24.71 10.56
C ASP A 591 5.77 -23.76 11.76
N VAL A 592 4.92 -23.92 12.78
CA VAL A 592 4.97 -23.17 14.04
C VAL A 592 5.15 -24.14 15.19
N VAL A 593 6.38 -24.24 15.69
CA VAL A 593 6.68 -25.02 16.89
C VAL A 593 6.29 -24.18 18.10
N TYR A 594 5.41 -24.70 18.96
CA TYR A 594 4.99 -24.03 20.18
C TYR A 594 5.22 -24.88 21.42
N SER A 595 5.57 -24.23 22.53
CA SER A 595 5.85 -24.89 23.80
C SER A 595 5.31 -24.07 24.96
N GLU A 596 4.79 -24.75 25.98
CA GLU A 596 4.40 -24.11 27.25
C GLU A 596 5.63 -23.65 28.02
N VAL A 597 5.57 -22.43 28.55
CA VAL A 597 6.62 -21.79 29.33
C VAL A 597 6.04 -21.48 30.70
N LYS A 598 6.70 -21.86 31.79
CA LYS A 598 6.24 -21.50 33.13
C LYS A 598 6.35 -19.98 33.34
N GLU A 599 5.53 -19.40 34.21
CA GLU A 599 5.69 -17.97 34.57
C GLU A 599 7.08 -17.70 35.20
N GLY A 600 7.65 -18.66 35.93
CA GLY A 600 9.04 -18.62 36.38
C GLY A 600 10.09 -18.78 35.26
N GLU A 601 9.73 -19.37 34.12
CA GLU A 601 10.60 -19.49 32.94
C GLU A 601 10.63 -18.20 32.09
N LEU A 602 9.88 -17.15 32.45
CA LEU A 602 10.24 -15.78 32.04
C LEU A 602 11.60 -15.34 32.62
N ALA A 603 12.05 -15.97 33.72
CA ALA A 603 13.43 -15.89 34.22
C ALA A 603 14.27 -17.11 33.78
N ASP A 604 13.72 -18.32 33.91
CA ASP A 604 14.47 -19.58 33.75
C ASP A 604 14.49 -20.22 32.34
N SER A 605 13.82 -19.66 31.31
CA SER A 605 14.00 -20.12 29.91
C SER A 605 15.35 -19.73 29.28
N SER A 606 16.35 -19.54 30.15
CA SER A 606 17.76 -19.34 29.89
C SER A 606 18.63 -20.59 30.15
N SER A 607 18.05 -21.72 30.58
CA SER A 607 18.69 -23.04 30.68
C SER A 607 17.66 -24.17 30.87
N SER A 608 17.72 -25.38 30.28
CA SER A 608 18.51 -26.00 29.20
C SER A 608 17.76 -27.31 28.79
N ASP A 609 18.16 -28.23 27.90
CA ASP A 609 19.34 -28.39 27.05
C ASP A 609 18.97 -29.13 25.75
N LEU A 610 19.61 -28.79 24.64
CA LEU A 610 20.06 -29.79 23.64
C LEU A 610 21.36 -29.27 22.99
N LYS A 611 22.49 -29.59 23.63
CA LYS A 611 23.89 -29.52 23.15
C LYS A 611 24.16 -28.61 21.93
N GLY A 612 24.17 -27.32 22.20
CA GLY A 612 24.85 -26.28 21.42
C GLY A 612 25.09 -25.10 22.35
N ASP A 613 26.36 -24.70 22.53
CA ASP A 613 26.84 -23.91 23.70
C ASP A 613 25.90 -22.80 24.20
N VAL A 614 25.43 -22.99 25.43
CA VAL A 614 24.61 -22.02 26.18
C VAL A 614 25.49 -20.88 26.70
N PRO A 615 25.20 -19.60 26.35
CA PRO A 615 25.79 -18.49 27.07
C PRO A 615 25.19 -18.43 28.47
N SER A 616 26.06 -18.40 29.49
CA SER A 616 25.70 -18.10 30.86
C SER A 616 24.87 -16.81 30.98
N SER A 617 24.13 -16.70 32.09
CA SER A 617 23.44 -15.50 32.56
C SER A 617 24.06 -14.22 32.00
N ILE A 618 23.26 -13.45 31.22
CA ILE A 618 23.67 -12.13 30.72
C ILE A 618 23.61 -11.13 31.89
N THR A 619 24.54 -11.32 32.81
CA THR A 619 25.37 -10.22 33.29
C THR A 619 25.77 -9.44 32.04
N LEU A 620 25.43 -8.15 31.97
CA LEU A 620 26.02 -7.24 30.99
C LEU A 620 27.50 -7.08 31.33
N VAL A 621 28.30 -8.11 30.99
CA VAL A 621 29.75 -8.09 31.15
C VAL A 621 30.24 -6.96 30.26
N ARG A 622 30.60 -5.86 30.92
CA ARG A 622 31.10 -4.64 30.32
C ARG A 622 32.29 -5.01 29.43
N LYS A 623 32.07 -5.15 28.12
CA LYS A 623 33.09 -5.65 27.19
C LYS A 623 34.27 -4.68 27.16
N GLN A 624 35.35 -5.07 27.82
CA GLN A 624 36.51 -4.21 28.04
C GLN A 624 37.38 -4.17 26.78
N PHE A 625 38.20 -3.12 26.66
CA PHE A 625 39.17 -2.98 25.58
C PHE A 625 40.21 -4.10 25.63
N GLY A 626 40.16 -5.02 24.67
CA GLY A 626 41.03 -6.20 24.58
C GLY A 626 42.49 -5.94 24.15
N GLY A 627 43.02 -4.74 24.41
CA GLY A 627 44.41 -4.37 24.12
C GLY A 627 44.75 -4.07 22.65
N LYS A 628 43.78 -4.19 21.73
CA LYS A 628 43.93 -3.97 20.27
C LYS A 628 42.90 -2.97 19.76
N TYR A 629 43.32 -1.99 18.96
CA TYR A 629 42.42 -1.08 18.24
C TYR A 629 41.84 -1.68 16.95
N ALA A 630 42.49 -2.68 16.32
CA ALA A 630 42.01 -3.28 15.08
C ALA A 630 42.35 -4.77 14.96
N ILE A 631 41.44 -5.54 14.34
CA ILE A 631 41.58 -6.98 14.13
C ILE A 631 41.10 -7.41 12.73
N SER A 632 41.76 -8.40 12.14
CA SER A 632 41.35 -9.00 10.85
C SER A 632 40.26 -10.06 11.04
N ALA A 633 39.64 -10.51 9.94
CA ALA A 633 38.56 -11.50 9.97
C ALA A 633 38.96 -12.82 10.65
N GLU A 634 40.24 -13.18 10.62
CA GLU A 634 40.82 -14.38 11.25
C GLU A 634 40.89 -14.26 12.79
N GLU A 635 40.86 -13.05 13.33
CA GLU A 635 40.89 -12.74 14.76
C GLU A 635 39.47 -12.50 15.35
N PHE A 636 38.41 -12.76 14.59
CA PHE A 636 37.03 -12.47 15.01
C PHE A 636 36.47 -13.51 16.00
N THR A 637 36.30 -13.10 17.27
CA THR A 637 35.64 -13.91 18.31
C THR A 637 34.34 -13.26 18.84
N PRO A 638 33.42 -14.00 19.49
CA PRO A 638 32.19 -13.44 20.10
C PRO A 638 32.44 -12.39 21.20
N GLU A 639 33.60 -12.46 21.85
CA GLU A 639 34.05 -11.54 22.90
C GLU A 639 34.56 -10.23 22.29
N MET A 640 35.06 -10.26 21.05
CA MET A 640 35.68 -9.12 20.37
C MET A 640 34.79 -8.44 19.31
N VAL A 641 33.91 -9.17 18.62
CA VAL A 641 33.09 -8.63 17.51
C VAL A 641 31.61 -9.03 17.52
N GLY A 642 30.77 -8.23 16.87
CA GLY A 642 29.33 -8.46 16.76
C GLY A 642 28.94 -9.54 15.73
N ALA A 643 27.67 -9.97 15.77
CA ALA A 643 27.15 -11.06 14.93
C ALA A 643 27.37 -10.85 13.42
N LYS A 644 27.24 -9.63 12.90
CA LYS A 644 27.47 -9.31 11.48
C LYS A 644 28.91 -9.65 11.04
N SER A 645 29.90 -9.32 11.87
CA SER A 645 31.32 -9.60 11.63
C SER A 645 31.59 -11.11 11.71
N ARG A 646 31.02 -11.80 12.72
CA ARG A 646 31.13 -13.27 12.86
C ARG A 646 30.58 -14.01 11.64
N ASN A 647 29.43 -13.60 11.11
CA ASN A 647 28.81 -14.26 9.95
C ASN A 647 29.70 -14.18 8.70
N ILE A 648 30.44 -13.09 8.50
CA ILE A 648 31.38 -12.95 7.37
C ILE A 648 32.55 -13.95 7.52
N SER A 649 33.11 -14.08 8.73
CA SER A 649 34.16 -15.07 8.99
C SER A 649 33.62 -16.51 8.88
N TYR A 650 32.37 -16.76 9.30
CA TYR A 650 31.73 -18.07 9.21
C TYR A 650 31.48 -18.51 7.76
N LEU A 651 31.14 -17.59 6.86
CA LEU A 651 30.93 -17.87 5.44
C LEU A 651 32.25 -18.16 4.69
N LYS A 652 33.38 -17.64 5.19
CA LYS A 652 34.71 -17.81 4.58
C LYS A 652 35.10 -19.29 4.56
N GLY A 653 35.12 -19.88 3.35
CA GLY A 653 35.39 -21.31 3.14
C GLY A 653 34.16 -22.24 3.23
N LYS A 654 32.94 -21.70 3.44
CA LYS A 654 31.68 -22.48 3.47
C LYS A 654 30.76 -22.23 2.26
N VAL A 655 31.10 -21.28 1.40
CA VAL A 655 30.40 -20.99 0.14
C VAL A 655 31.26 -21.39 -1.04
N SER A 656 30.62 -21.67 -2.17
CA SER A 656 31.27 -21.98 -3.44
C SER A 656 32.24 -20.87 -3.88
N SER A 657 33.33 -21.23 -4.55
CA SER A 657 34.43 -20.31 -4.91
C SER A 657 34.03 -19.14 -5.83
N TRP A 658 32.87 -19.20 -6.48
CA TRP A 658 32.31 -18.10 -7.28
C TRP A 658 31.58 -17.04 -6.44
N VAL A 659 31.29 -17.31 -5.16
CA VAL A 659 30.67 -16.34 -4.24
C VAL A 659 31.76 -15.51 -3.57
N GLY A 660 32.04 -14.33 -4.11
CA GLY A 660 33.02 -13.40 -3.55
C GLY A 660 32.62 -12.87 -2.18
N ILE A 661 33.36 -13.23 -1.12
CA ILE A 661 33.18 -12.69 0.23
C ILE A 661 34.07 -11.46 0.43
N PRO A 662 33.53 -10.30 0.87
CA PRO A 662 34.34 -9.11 1.13
C PRO A 662 35.35 -9.29 2.28
N THR A 663 36.63 -9.08 1.96
CA THR A 663 37.70 -8.88 2.96
C THR A 663 37.28 -7.83 4.00
N SER A 664 37.51 -8.12 5.28
CA SER A 664 36.99 -7.32 6.38
C SER A 664 37.98 -7.17 7.52
N VAL A 665 38.10 -5.95 8.05
CA VAL A 665 38.80 -5.57 9.29
C VAL A 665 37.80 -4.88 10.20
N ALA A 666 37.89 -5.10 11.51
CA ALA A 666 36.96 -4.54 12.50
C ALA A 666 37.68 -3.83 13.65
N LEU A 667 37.03 -2.80 14.20
CA LEU A 667 37.35 -2.23 15.50
C LEU A 667 36.63 -3.09 16.57
N PRO A 668 37.34 -3.75 17.50
CA PRO A 668 36.71 -4.62 18.50
C PRO A 668 35.91 -3.83 19.56
N PHE A 669 35.16 -4.56 20.41
CA PHE A 669 34.49 -3.97 21.56
C PHE A 669 35.48 -3.28 22.52
N GLY A 670 35.01 -2.23 23.21
CA GLY A 670 35.82 -1.41 24.12
C GLY A 670 36.70 -0.36 23.44
N VAL A 671 36.86 -0.37 22.10
CA VAL A 671 37.62 0.66 21.38
C VAL A 671 37.00 2.05 21.53
N PHE A 672 35.67 2.17 21.47
CA PHE A 672 35.00 3.46 21.65
C PHE A 672 35.30 4.04 23.03
N GLU A 673 35.14 3.24 24.08
CA GLU A 673 35.43 3.62 25.45
C GLU A 673 36.92 3.98 25.64
N LYS A 674 37.84 3.28 24.98
CA LYS A 674 39.28 3.58 25.01
C LYS A 674 39.66 4.88 24.27
N VAL A 675 39.04 5.14 23.12
CA VAL A 675 39.20 6.39 22.36
C VAL A 675 38.61 7.58 23.11
N LEU A 676 37.47 7.40 23.77
CA LEU A 676 36.82 8.43 24.56
C LEU A 676 37.66 8.83 25.79
N ALA A 677 38.31 7.85 26.44
CA ALA A 677 39.21 8.07 27.58
C ALA A 677 40.65 8.49 27.20
N ASP A 678 40.91 8.79 25.92
CA ASP A 678 42.19 9.35 25.45
C ASP A 678 42.29 10.85 25.80
N GLU A 679 43.48 11.34 26.16
CA GLU A 679 43.70 12.75 26.51
C GLU A 679 43.27 13.70 25.38
N LEU A 680 43.38 13.27 24.11
CA LEU A 680 42.93 14.01 22.93
C LEU A 680 41.41 14.28 22.89
N ASN A 681 40.63 13.52 23.66
CA ASN A 681 39.17 13.54 23.67
C ASN A 681 38.56 13.94 25.02
N LYS A 682 39.37 14.41 25.98
CA LYS A 682 38.94 14.76 27.34
C LYS A 682 37.71 15.69 27.38
N GLU A 683 37.71 16.77 26.59
CA GLU A 683 36.55 17.68 26.50
C GLU A 683 35.27 16.99 25.99
N VAL A 684 35.41 15.98 25.12
CA VAL A 684 34.31 15.23 24.52
C VAL A 684 33.72 14.26 25.55
N ASP A 685 34.55 13.62 26.37
CA ASP A 685 34.07 12.80 27.49
C ASP A 685 33.38 13.66 28.56
N GLU A 686 33.99 14.75 29.01
CA GLU A 686 33.39 15.64 30.00
C GLU A 686 31.99 16.14 29.57
N LYS A 687 31.85 16.58 28.31
CA LYS A 687 30.54 16.94 27.71
C LYS A 687 29.59 15.73 27.68
N LEU A 688 30.05 14.55 27.28
CA LEU A 688 29.21 13.34 27.24
C LEU A 688 28.76 12.88 28.63
N GLN A 689 29.57 13.03 29.68
CA GLN A 689 29.14 12.70 31.05
C GLN A 689 28.05 13.66 31.56
N ILE A 690 28.14 14.95 31.22
CA ILE A 690 27.08 15.93 31.54
C ILE A 690 25.79 15.59 30.79
N LEU A 691 25.87 15.31 29.49
CA LEU A 691 24.70 15.00 28.67
C LEU A 691 24.03 13.67 29.08
N LYS A 692 24.81 12.63 29.42
CA LYS A 692 24.27 11.37 29.95
C LYS A 692 23.49 11.55 31.25
N LYS A 693 23.89 12.49 32.13
CA LYS A 693 23.14 12.82 33.35
C LYS A 693 21.84 13.57 33.06
N LYS A 694 21.80 14.44 32.05
CA LYS A 694 20.55 15.09 31.59
C LYS A 694 19.56 14.08 30.98
N LEU A 695 20.08 13.03 30.35
CA LEU A 695 19.32 11.97 29.70
C LEU A 695 18.39 11.19 30.65
N GLU A 696 18.60 11.27 31.97
CA GLU A 696 17.76 10.63 33.00
C GLU A 696 16.38 11.32 33.16
N GLY A 697 16.12 12.43 32.46
CA GLY A 697 14.81 13.11 32.48
C GLY A 697 14.39 13.86 31.21
N ASP A 698 15.22 13.93 30.16
CA ASP A 698 14.91 14.63 28.91
C ASP A 698 15.49 13.88 27.68
N THR A 699 14.63 13.50 26.74
CA THR A 699 15.00 12.82 25.49
C THR A 699 15.71 13.73 24.49
N GLY A 700 15.57 15.06 24.60
CA GLY A 700 16.24 16.04 23.73
C GLY A 700 17.77 15.94 23.78
N ALA A 701 18.35 15.47 24.89
CA ALA A 701 19.79 15.27 25.03
C ALA A 701 20.35 14.16 24.11
N LEU A 702 19.53 13.30 23.50
CA LEU A 702 19.98 12.27 22.53
C LEU A 702 20.59 12.88 21.26
N GLU A 703 20.07 14.01 20.76
CA GLU A 703 20.65 14.67 19.60
C GLU A 703 21.99 15.35 19.93
N GLU A 704 22.09 15.99 21.10
CA GLU A 704 23.33 16.61 21.59
C GLU A 704 24.43 15.57 21.84
N ILE A 705 24.09 14.39 22.38
CA ILE A 705 25.03 13.27 22.54
C ILE A 705 25.57 12.83 21.18
N ARG A 706 24.70 12.63 20.18
CA ARG A 706 25.11 12.24 18.82
C ARG A 706 26.03 13.28 18.18
N LYS A 707 25.72 14.58 18.30
CA LYS A 707 26.58 15.68 17.84
C LYS A 707 27.93 15.72 18.55
N THR A 708 27.96 15.40 19.84
CA THR A 708 29.19 15.40 20.66
C THR A 708 30.11 14.23 20.29
N VAL A 709 29.58 13.02 20.06
CA VAL A 709 30.37 11.85 19.59
C VAL A 709 31.06 12.12 18.23
N LEU A 710 30.46 12.94 17.36
CA LEU A 710 31.07 13.34 16.09
C LEU A 710 32.31 14.25 16.26
N GLN A 711 32.56 14.82 17.44
CA GLN A 711 33.73 15.66 17.73
C GLN A 711 35.00 14.86 18.06
N LEU A 712 34.90 13.53 18.23
CA LEU A 712 36.05 12.68 18.55
C LEU A 712 37.19 12.78 17.53
N ARG A 713 38.43 12.80 18.05
CA ARG A 713 39.70 12.71 17.34
C ARG A 713 40.23 11.28 17.42
N ALA A 714 40.87 10.81 16.35
CA ALA A 714 41.47 9.47 16.31
C ALA A 714 42.83 9.46 17.02
N PRO A 715 43.06 8.62 18.04
CA PRO A 715 44.38 8.47 18.64
C PRO A 715 45.38 7.93 17.60
N PRO A 716 46.63 8.43 17.53
CA PRO A 716 47.62 7.99 16.54
C PRO A 716 47.86 6.47 16.54
N GLN A 717 47.80 5.83 17.72
CA GLN A 717 47.91 4.37 17.87
C GLN A 717 46.79 3.61 17.15
N LEU A 718 45.53 4.09 17.22
CA LEU A 718 44.40 3.51 16.50
C LEU A 718 44.61 3.62 14.99
N VAL A 719 45.07 4.78 14.51
CA VAL A 719 45.33 5.02 13.09
C VAL A 719 46.41 4.09 12.56
N GLN A 720 47.51 3.95 13.30
CA GLN A 720 48.62 3.06 12.95
C GLN A 720 48.19 1.58 12.92
N GLU A 721 47.53 1.11 13.98
CA GLU A 721 47.12 -0.30 14.07
C GLU A 721 46.07 -0.65 13.02
N LEU A 722 45.09 0.23 12.77
CA LEU A 722 44.10 0.06 11.71
C LEU A 722 44.76 0.05 10.33
N LYS A 723 45.74 0.93 10.06
CA LYS A 723 46.51 0.92 8.82
C LYS A 723 47.22 -0.41 8.61
N THR A 724 47.99 -0.86 9.59
CA THR A 724 48.72 -2.14 9.52
C THR A 724 47.77 -3.31 9.28
N LYS A 725 46.65 -3.38 10.01
CA LYS A 725 45.67 -4.47 9.87
C LYS A 725 44.93 -4.47 8.53
N MET A 726 44.57 -3.30 8.00
CA MET A 726 43.99 -3.20 6.66
C MET A 726 44.97 -3.67 5.60
N GLN A 727 46.19 -3.14 5.60
CA GLN A 727 47.22 -3.51 4.62
C GLN A 727 47.59 -5.00 4.70
N SER A 728 47.76 -5.56 5.91
CA SER A 728 48.05 -7.00 6.08
C SER A 728 46.90 -7.93 5.66
N SER A 729 45.67 -7.42 5.63
CA SER A 729 44.49 -8.16 5.17
C SER A 729 44.27 -8.03 3.66
N GLY A 730 45.10 -7.27 2.94
CA GLY A 730 44.89 -6.95 1.52
C GLY A 730 43.81 -5.87 1.27
N MET A 731 43.51 -5.04 2.27
CA MET A 731 42.61 -3.89 2.11
C MET A 731 43.40 -2.59 1.91
N PRO A 732 42.99 -1.70 0.98
CA PRO A 732 43.63 -0.41 0.80
C PRO A 732 43.41 0.48 2.03
N TRP A 733 44.43 1.24 2.42
CA TRP A 733 44.34 2.18 3.53
C TRP A 733 43.81 3.54 3.04
N PRO A 734 42.67 4.05 3.55
CA PRO A 734 42.03 5.27 3.05
C PRO A 734 42.87 6.54 3.22
N GLY A 735 43.90 6.55 4.08
CA GLY A 735 44.82 7.69 4.16
C GLY A 735 45.89 7.73 3.06
N ASP A 736 46.08 6.62 2.30
CA ASP A 736 46.96 6.63 1.12
C ASP A 736 46.26 7.35 -0.07
N GLU A 737 44.92 7.46 -0.04
CA GLU A 737 44.10 8.31 -0.94
C GLU A 737 44.07 9.80 -0.51
N GLY A 738 44.72 10.16 0.60
CA GLY A 738 44.81 11.54 1.12
C GLY A 738 43.94 11.84 2.35
N GLU A 739 44.26 12.96 3.02
CA GLU A 739 43.68 13.35 4.32
C GLU A 739 42.15 13.40 4.33
N LYS A 740 41.56 14.05 3.31
CA LYS A 740 40.09 14.16 3.13
C LYS A 740 39.39 12.78 3.07
N ARG A 741 40.06 11.76 2.55
CA ARG A 741 39.50 10.40 2.47
C ARG A 741 39.56 9.68 3.81
N TRP A 742 40.66 9.87 4.55
CA TRP A 742 40.75 9.44 5.94
C TRP A 742 39.69 10.11 6.82
N GLU A 743 39.45 11.42 6.68
CA GLU A 743 38.39 12.13 7.41
C GLU A 743 36.98 11.56 7.16
N GLN A 744 36.68 11.15 5.93
CA GLN A 744 35.43 10.46 5.59
C GLN A 744 35.31 9.12 6.31
N ALA A 745 36.38 8.30 6.29
CA ALA A 745 36.41 7.01 6.96
C ALA A 745 36.27 7.15 8.49
N TRP A 746 36.95 8.12 9.09
CA TRP A 746 36.83 8.44 10.51
C TRP A 746 35.42 8.97 10.87
N THR A 747 34.82 9.78 10.00
CA THR A 747 33.44 10.24 10.17
C THR A 747 32.43 9.10 10.11
N ALA A 748 32.64 8.09 9.25
CA ALA A 748 31.81 6.89 9.20
C ALA A 748 31.91 6.07 10.50
N ILE A 749 33.12 5.89 11.04
CA ILE A 749 33.34 5.27 12.35
C ILE A 749 32.55 6.02 13.44
N LYS A 750 32.72 7.34 13.55
CA LYS A 750 32.03 8.16 14.56
C LYS A 750 30.50 8.11 14.44
N LYS A 751 29.94 8.05 13.22
CA LYS A 751 28.49 7.89 13.01
C LYS A 751 27.96 6.56 13.55
N VAL A 752 28.73 5.47 13.43
CA VAL A 752 28.34 4.15 13.97
C VAL A 752 28.50 4.06 15.49
N TRP A 753 29.42 4.82 16.09
CA TRP A 753 29.41 4.98 17.55
C TRP A 753 28.25 5.86 18.02
N ALA A 754 27.94 6.95 17.31
CA ALA A 754 26.83 7.85 17.65
C ALA A 754 25.45 7.17 17.56
N SER A 755 25.25 6.20 16.66
CA SER A 755 23.96 5.50 16.52
C SER A 755 23.57 4.66 17.75
N LYS A 756 24.46 4.46 18.73
CA LYS A 756 24.16 3.92 20.07
C LYS A 756 23.13 4.79 20.83
N TRP A 757 22.97 6.06 20.46
CA TRP A 757 22.02 7.04 21.03
C TRP A 757 20.96 7.52 20.02
N ASN A 758 20.53 6.64 19.12
CA ASN A 758 19.29 6.88 18.35
C ASN A 758 18.06 6.58 19.24
N GLU A 759 17.01 7.40 19.14
CA GLU A 759 15.78 7.28 19.95
C GLU A 759 15.20 5.86 19.98
N SER A 760 15.05 5.22 18.82
CA SER A 760 14.53 3.85 18.71
C SER A 760 15.40 2.76 19.35
N ILE A 761 16.71 3.01 19.51
CA ILE A 761 17.65 2.09 20.19
C ILE A 761 17.72 2.41 21.69
N PHE A 762 17.57 3.68 22.06
CA PHE A 762 17.54 4.12 23.45
C PHE A 762 16.26 3.68 24.16
N GLN A 763 15.09 3.91 23.57
CA GLN A 763 13.79 3.48 24.10
C GLN A 763 13.72 1.95 24.29
N HIS A 764 14.36 1.19 23.39
CA HIS A 764 14.44 -0.27 23.49
C HIS A 764 15.31 -0.75 24.67
N GLN A 765 16.40 -0.05 24.99
CA GLN A 765 17.23 -0.33 26.17
C GLN A 765 16.59 0.18 27.48
N GLU A 766 15.85 1.28 27.42
CA GLU A 766 15.16 1.82 28.59
C GLU A 766 13.99 0.93 29.03
N SER A 767 13.25 0.34 28.08
CA SER A 767 12.18 -0.64 28.39
C SER A 767 12.75 -1.95 28.96
N GLU A 768 13.90 -2.42 28.49
CA GLU A 768 14.64 -3.53 29.14
C GLU A 768 15.05 -3.18 30.58
N THR A 769 15.42 -1.93 30.86
CA THR A 769 15.93 -1.51 32.17
C THR A 769 14.82 -1.23 33.20
N ARG A 770 13.70 -0.61 32.80
CA ARG A 770 12.56 -0.30 33.71
C ARG A 770 11.81 -1.52 34.23
N SER A 771 12.06 -2.71 33.68
CA SER A 771 11.49 -3.98 34.14
C SER A 771 12.08 -4.51 35.46
N ARG A 772 13.00 -3.78 36.12
CA ARG A 772 13.66 -4.18 37.37
C ARG A 772 13.67 -3.06 38.42
N LEU A 773 13.21 -3.36 39.63
CA LEU A 773 13.19 -2.48 40.81
C LEU A 773 14.26 -2.93 41.85
N PRO A 774 14.77 -2.04 42.73
CA PRO A 774 16.02 -1.35 42.41
C PRO A 774 17.16 -1.55 43.44
N LEU A 775 18.39 -1.73 42.95
CA LEU A 775 19.62 -1.49 43.73
C LEU A 775 20.72 -0.92 42.82
N TYR A 776 21.10 0.33 43.09
CA TYR A 776 22.32 1.05 42.70
C TYR A 776 22.86 0.99 41.25
N GLY A 777 22.89 2.17 40.61
CA GLY A 777 23.96 2.58 39.69
C GLY A 777 23.78 2.24 38.22
N CYS A 778 23.42 3.25 37.42
CA CYS A 778 23.19 3.15 35.98
C CYS A 778 24.46 2.72 35.18
N PRO A 779 24.43 1.61 34.41
CA PRO A 779 25.54 1.18 33.55
C PRO A 779 25.08 0.94 32.10
N GLY A 780 25.05 2.00 31.27
CA GLY A 780 24.61 1.88 29.88
C GLY A 780 25.69 1.38 28.90
N SER A 781 25.41 0.31 28.14
CA SER A 781 26.07 0.06 26.84
C SER A 781 25.39 -1.01 25.96
N GLY A 782 24.47 -0.62 25.07
CA GLY A 782 24.14 -1.40 23.87
C GLY A 782 25.24 -1.36 22.80
N SER A 783 25.31 -2.40 21.96
CA SER A 783 26.42 -2.63 21.01
C SER A 783 26.17 -2.08 19.60
N ASN A 784 27.03 -1.17 19.11
CA ASN A 784 27.18 -0.86 17.69
C ASN A 784 28.66 -0.96 17.30
N GLN A 785 28.97 -1.70 16.23
CA GLN A 785 30.35 -1.96 15.77
C GLN A 785 30.58 -1.34 14.38
N CYS A 786 31.68 -0.60 14.26
CA CYS A 786 32.09 0.05 13.01
C CYS A 786 32.64 -0.95 12.00
N ARG A 787 32.22 -0.84 10.73
CA ARG A 787 32.74 -1.60 9.59
C ARG A 787 33.35 -0.60 8.59
N LEU A 788 34.62 -0.75 8.26
CA LEU A 788 35.20 -0.14 7.06
C LEU A 788 35.00 -1.10 5.89
N CYS A 789 34.06 -0.78 5.00
CA CYS A 789 34.05 -1.33 3.64
C CYS A 789 34.45 -0.22 2.69
N ILE A 790 35.68 -0.31 2.17
CA ILE A 790 36.10 0.49 1.02
C ILE A 790 35.94 -0.41 -0.19
N CYS A 791 34.81 -0.30 -0.88
CA CYS A 791 34.63 -0.95 -2.17
C CYS A 791 35.44 -0.16 -3.20
N TYR A 792 36.59 -0.71 -3.60
CA TYR A 792 37.19 -0.35 -4.88
C TYR A 792 36.44 -1.09 -6.01
N PRO A 793 36.10 -0.42 -7.11
CA PRO A 793 35.58 -1.11 -8.28
C PRO A 793 36.73 -1.89 -8.92
N TYR A 794 36.66 -3.21 -8.86
CA TYR A 794 37.39 -4.06 -9.80
C TYR A 794 36.53 -4.18 -11.07
N TYR A 795 37.17 -3.87 -12.20
CA TYR A 795 36.63 -4.08 -13.55
C TYR A 795 36.48 -5.58 -13.87
#